data_AF-A0A5C6FXY7-F1
#
_entry.id   AF-A0A5C6FXY7-F1
#
_cell.length_a   1.000
_cell.length_b   1.000
_cell.length_c   1.000
_cell.angle_alpha   90.00
_cell.angle_beta   90.00
_cell.angle_gamma   90.00
#
_symmetry.space_group_name_H-M   'P 1'
#
loop_
_entity.id
_entity.type
_entity.pdbx_description
1 polymer ?
#
loop_
_entity_poly.entity_id
_entity_poly.type
_entity_poly.pdbx_seq_one_letter_code
_entity_poly.pdbx_strand_id
1 'polypeptide(L)'
;MGGMSYPEISEVEIYHLIHHIFLPPKLPHSGDDPQAVAYETSLLTTTFDALRSFGSHVEPEFEYVVDEAYSAIRRLRDLRDNLGFMDEHRLRQAFYNLAQDGDPLIIHVKAQNAGILMNRNPKSVTFEFFELSPLNKAAMGTQGRLRRHFPASGVAIPIQTFRDDAFQSTLSETIAKMSYQEVAEMKSKVKKAGDEHIEDRETTDPSIVTDFLATSLSALGKNLQIHPIRKNTREEVLWKDAKLPWRRSPLWLLVRVALQIFFSRHTLSRNPYKELMVFLMRHILEVAKPLELPSDILFCMAAKISGRLLKLDRSFPYPWLSSVEQTLSSVRCSLEKRWRSIMQQTDSDLQVPLLHAPEVEQDTHASCPELDDFIKRIESRKCISSEVEFHPSWFAAKFDASNLPSLQRDPSDESSYFGLLAFENWVEISLDSWLRSHISEKDTCRELLGAMRSYHQIASSHYSDNPELLSFMLLTVLELWVACDKSASCHHTLLLDYDPEIPCELLESLILPFKGQMKRLSDVEAHVKDRRGRAKQSNPCIFSSFGHAKSFPVRYFSSSVDHQDLLRRIEDDASRERERKRGEFRALKEEYNFHVEQYKKLPCIKYRIVDSATGVPREVHCSSCRRCLHLHLAEALSIEVHEWPLPTDKLKAQSTVFELQPPAPFNTWRDMTIYVIVDVLKSAYNIFEGGNVELTLEQYLPYFHATAGRRLSLASTTKSNRKTHRRGKAIATAVERDVLVQNGLTYQYFDNEARCWVSKAEVTDKVPLMCTYKLSEQCASLQMFLFLPFHSPNGVSPNHVISQQAYCPNHLSLEEFKAMTTLAIGYRLQWSNILVQLHMPAVDFKKVDTLYILLQISRQAGPPSHTSVCRAGHQQLCDEVFAWKCLEGLTSSLERIKENWESHHALGGLISLAARLLSLAPTVGVSSLCLSFLERCRKVALNWVGRLQNRIQHSDDDDQSTECLNGAFWAAYICASSFDVDENHLRKLLTDPSKAAILIESFVVVQNTSHRASQLQDLIYRTSIQALRRLQYKSCDILLEEIVHRNSSCLDLALRKSWPAYPRGGAWRPVSTTDYCWLTTRTAARNGSGCLVVHFSLLTGELLVGGLP
;
A
#
# COMPACT_ATOMS: atom_id res chain seq x y z
N MET A 1 11.57 0.68 72.53
CA MET A 1 10.61 1.49 71.75
C MET A 1 10.17 0.65 70.57
N GLY A 2 8.93 0.18 70.56
CA GLY A 2 8.44 -0.81 69.59
C GLY A 2 8.24 -0.19 68.21
N GLY A 3 8.88 -0.76 67.19
CA GLY A 3 8.63 -0.41 65.80
C GLY A 3 7.24 -0.87 65.39
N MET A 4 6.38 0.05 64.98
CA MET A 4 5.14 -0.26 64.28
C MET A 4 5.49 -0.87 62.93
N SER A 5 5.22 -2.16 62.72
CA SER A 5 5.23 -2.76 61.38
C SER A 5 4.03 -2.23 60.61
N TYR A 6 4.28 -1.44 59.56
CA TYR A 6 3.26 -1.07 58.60
C TYR A 6 2.84 -2.34 57.82
N PRO A 7 1.55 -2.54 57.50
CA PRO A 7 1.12 -3.66 56.66
C PRO A 7 1.85 -3.61 55.31
N GLU A 8 2.33 -4.76 54.83
CA GLU A 8 3.05 -4.88 53.55
C GLU A 8 2.12 -4.47 52.38
N ILE A 9 2.31 -3.25 51.86
CA ILE A 9 1.68 -2.82 50.59
C ILE A 9 2.38 -3.56 49.45
N SER A 10 1.60 -4.20 48.59
CA SER A 10 2.12 -4.88 47.40
C SER A 10 2.66 -3.90 46.35
N GLU A 11 3.53 -4.39 45.47
CA GLU A 11 4.09 -3.58 44.39
C GLU A 11 3.00 -2.99 43.47
N VAL A 12 1.94 -3.74 43.18
CA VAL A 12 0.86 -3.27 42.29
C VAL A 12 0.02 -2.17 42.95
N GLU A 13 -0.24 -2.30 44.26
CA GLU A 13 -0.92 -1.27 45.06
C GLU A 13 -0.11 0.03 45.13
N ILE A 14 1.22 -0.04 45.31
CA ILE A 14 2.06 1.17 45.32
C ILE A 14 2.04 1.84 43.94
N TYR A 15 2.06 1.08 42.84
CA TYR A 15 1.97 1.64 41.49
C TYR A 15 0.64 2.34 41.25
N HIS A 16 -0.49 1.83 41.76
CA HIS A 16 -1.78 2.51 41.70
C HIS A 16 -1.72 3.90 42.38
N LEU A 17 -1.13 3.98 43.58
CA LEU A 17 -0.91 5.24 44.30
C LEU A 17 -0.02 6.20 43.50
N ILE A 18 1.08 5.69 42.93
CA ILE A 18 2.01 6.46 42.10
C ILE A 18 1.29 7.04 40.88
N HIS A 19 0.54 6.22 40.13
CA HIS A 19 -0.16 6.66 38.92
C HIS A 19 -1.21 7.75 39.21
N HIS A 20 -1.95 7.66 40.32
CA HIS A 20 -3.02 8.62 40.60
C HIS A 20 -2.59 9.85 41.42
N ILE A 21 -1.60 9.72 42.31
CA ILE A 21 -1.10 10.79 43.19
C ILE A 21 0.11 11.49 42.56
N PHE A 22 1.12 10.72 42.14
CA PHE A 22 2.37 11.23 41.55
C PHE A 22 2.28 11.47 40.05
N LEU A 23 1.41 10.77 39.34
CA LEU A 23 1.15 10.99 37.91
C LEU A 23 2.46 11.13 37.10
N PRO A 24 3.29 10.06 37.07
CA PRO A 24 4.57 10.06 36.34
C PRO A 24 4.35 10.21 34.82
N PRO A 25 5.40 10.48 34.04
CA PRO A 25 5.29 10.64 32.58
C PRO A 25 4.69 9.43 31.86
N LYS A 26 5.02 8.22 32.30
CA LYS A 26 4.47 6.97 31.76
C LYS A 26 3.31 6.51 32.63
N LEU A 27 2.10 6.55 32.07
CA LEU A 27 0.86 6.13 32.74
C LEU A 27 0.30 4.87 32.07
N PRO A 28 -0.57 4.10 32.75
CA PRO A 28 -1.22 2.95 32.12
C PRO A 28 -2.11 3.37 30.94
N HIS A 29 -2.31 2.45 30.00
CA HIS A 29 -3.14 2.67 28.81
C HIS A 29 -4.44 1.84 28.84
N SER A 30 -4.74 1.19 29.96
CA SER A 30 -5.95 0.39 30.21
C SER A 30 -6.55 0.74 31.57
N GLY A 31 -7.88 0.82 31.63
CA GLY A 31 -8.64 0.95 32.88
C GLY A 31 -9.23 -0.37 33.38
N ASP A 32 -8.96 -1.49 32.70
CA ASP A 32 -9.59 -2.79 32.93
C ASP A 32 -8.86 -3.60 34.03
N ASP A 33 -8.88 -3.10 35.27
CA ASP A 33 -8.19 -3.76 36.38
C ASP A 33 -9.18 -4.47 37.34
N PRO A 34 -9.15 -5.82 37.42
CA PRO A 34 -10.06 -6.58 38.27
C PRO A 34 -9.82 -6.35 39.78
N GLN A 35 -8.66 -5.80 40.18
CA GLN A 35 -8.32 -5.47 41.56
C GLN A 35 -8.50 -3.99 41.90
N ALA A 36 -9.08 -3.18 41.00
CA ALA A 36 -9.24 -1.74 41.19
C ALA A 36 -9.85 -1.34 42.54
N VAL A 37 -10.81 -2.12 43.06
CA VAL A 37 -11.45 -1.86 44.36
C VAL A 37 -10.50 -2.06 45.55
N ALA A 38 -9.64 -3.08 45.50
CA ALA A 38 -8.61 -3.29 46.50
C ALA A 38 -7.62 -2.11 46.52
N TYR A 39 -7.24 -1.63 45.34
CA TYR A 39 -6.33 -0.49 45.20
C TYR A 39 -6.94 0.83 45.67
N GLU A 40 -8.23 1.04 45.41
CA GLU A 40 -9.00 2.16 45.97
C GLU A 40 -9.03 2.11 47.51
N THR A 41 -9.12 0.92 48.09
CA THR A 41 -9.09 0.71 49.56
C THR A 41 -7.70 0.98 50.13
N SER A 42 -6.65 0.55 49.44
CA SER A 42 -5.25 0.87 49.77
C SER A 42 -5.03 2.39 49.73
N LEU A 43 -5.54 3.09 48.72
CA LEU A 43 -5.49 4.56 48.63
C LEU A 43 -6.13 5.29 49.80
N LEU A 44 -7.30 4.83 50.26
CA LEU A 44 -7.93 5.40 51.46
C LEU A 44 -7.12 5.10 52.72
N THR A 45 -6.58 3.89 52.83
CA THR A 45 -5.80 3.45 54.01
C THR A 45 -4.47 4.22 54.11
N THR A 46 -3.72 4.36 53.02
CA THR A 46 -2.48 5.16 53.00
C THR A 46 -2.75 6.64 53.28
N THR A 47 -3.86 7.18 52.78
CA THR A 47 -4.26 8.58 53.09
C THR A 47 -4.61 8.75 54.56
N PHE A 48 -5.32 7.77 55.13
CA PHE A 48 -5.68 7.71 56.54
C PHE A 48 -4.44 7.62 57.45
N ASP A 49 -3.48 6.75 57.13
CA ASP A 49 -2.24 6.61 57.89
C ASP A 49 -1.37 7.86 57.84
N ALA A 50 -1.29 8.50 56.67
CA ALA A 50 -0.58 9.77 56.51
C ALA A 50 -1.23 10.90 57.33
N LEU A 51 -2.55 11.00 57.39
CA LEU A 51 -3.27 11.98 58.22
C LEU A 51 -2.99 11.78 59.71
N ARG A 52 -3.03 10.53 60.19
CA ARG A 52 -2.71 10.19 61.58
C ARG A 52 -1.30 10.60 61.95
N SER A 53 -0.33 10.29 61.08
CA SER A 53 1.07 10.66 61.32
C SER A 53 1.31 12.17 61.16
N PHE A 54 0.55 12.86 60.32
CA PHE A 54 0.63 14.31 60.17
C PHE A 54 0.11 15.04 61.41
N GLY A 55 -0.95 14.53 62.04
CA GLY A 55 -1.56 15.09 63.26
C GLY A 55 -0.56 15.28 64.41
N SER A 56 0.43 14.40 64.55
CA SER A 56 1.46 14.55 65.60
C SER A 56 2.54 15.60 65.30
N HIS A 57 2.46 16.27 64.14
CA HIS A 57 3.46 17.24 63.67
C HIS A 57 2.84 18.61 63.31
N VAL A 58 1.53 18.77 63.49
CA VAL A 58 0.85 20.05 63.25
C VAL A 58 0.83 20.92 64.50
N GLU A 59 0.67 22.22 64.30
CA GLU A 59 0.46 23.16 65.40
C GLU A 59 -0.90 22.88 66.07
N PRO A 60 -1.05 23.14 67.39
CA PRO A 60 -2.28 22.84 68.14
C PRO A 60 -3.55 23.44 67.53
N GLU A 61 -3.44 24.57 66.82
CA GLU A 61 -4.56 25.22 66.13
C GLU A 61 -5.13 24.41 64.95
N PHE A 62 -4.37 23.44 64.42
CA PHE A 62 -4.78 22.59 63.31
C PHE A 62 -5.12 21.15 63.71
N GLU A 63 -4.88 20.74 64.95
CA GLU A 63 -5.13 19.36 65.42
C GLU A 63 -6.58 18.94 65.18
N TYR A 64 -7.55 19.78 65.56
CA TYR A 64 -8.97 19.49 65.39
C TYR A 64 -9.38 19.24 63.93
N VAL A 65 -8.91 20.07 62.98
CA VAL A 65 -9.27 19.91 61.56
C VAL A 65 -8.56 18.72 60.91
N VAL A 66 -7.36 18.35 61.40
CA VAL A 66 -6.69 17.11 60.98
C VAL A 66 -7.42 15.88 61.51
N ASP A 67 -7.89 15.90 62.75
CA ASP A 67 -8.69 14.82 63.35
C ASP A 67 -10.06 14.65 62.68
N GLU A 68 -10.71 15.76 62.32
CA GLU A 68 -11.94 15.78 61.54
C GLU A 68 -11.72 15.14 60.16
N ALA A 69 -10.65 15.54 59.45
CA ALA A 69 -10.27 14.99 58.16
C ALA A 69 -9.90 13.50 58.25
N TYR A 70 -9.15 13.11 59.27
CA TYR A 70 -8.80 11.73 59.57
C TYR A 70 -10.05 10.86 59.76
N SER A 71 -11.00 11.34 60.57
CA SER A 71 -12.25 10.64 60.86
C SER A 71 -13.15 10.53 59.62
N ALA A 72 -13.22 11.57 58.78
CA ALA A 72 -13.99 11.57 57.54
C ALA A 72 -13.45 10.56 56.51
N ILE A 73 -12.12 10.47 56.33
CA ILE A 73 -11.51 9.49 55.41
C ILE A 73 -11.68 8.06 55.92
N ARG A 74 -11.55 7.85 57.24
CA ARG A 74 -11.84 6.55 57.87
C ARG A 74 -13.28 6.11 57.59
N ARG A 75 -14.25 7.01 57.80
CA ARG A 75 -15.66 6.75 57.54
C ARG A 75 -15.92 6.44 56.07
N LEU A 76 -15.35 7.20 55.14
CA LEU A 76 -15.48 6.90 53.70
C LEU A 76 -14.99 5.49 53.36
N ARG A 77 -13.88 5.04 53.94
CA ARG A 77 -13.38 3.68 53.78
C ARG A 77 -14.37 2.65 54.35
N ASP A 78 -14.82 2.88 55.58
CA ASP A 78 -15.66 1.93 56.32
C ASP A 78 -17.10 1.86 55.79
N LEU A 79 -17.59 2.93 55.14
CA LEU A 79 -18.93 2.98 54.51
C LEU A 79 -19.05 2.16 53.22
N ARG A 80 -17.91 1.72 52.66
CA ARG A 80 -17.89 0.97 51.41
C ARG A 80 -17.93 -0.54 51.66
N ASP A 81 -18.60 -1.26 50.76
CA ASP A 81 -18.59 -2.71 50.73
C ASP A 81 -17.34 -3.26 49.99
N ASN A 82 -17.25 -4.59 49.87
CA ASN A 82 -16.11 -5.25 49.23
C ASN A 82 -16.03 -5.00 47.70
N LEU A 83 -17.09 -4.47 47.09
CA LEU A 83 -17.14 -4.08 45.67
C LEU A 83 -16.88 -2.57 45.51
N GLY A 84 -16.71 -1.85 46.61
CA GLY A 84 -16.41 -0.43 46.63
C GLY A 84 -17.64 0.47 46.49
N PHE A 85 -18.84 -0.09 46.63
CA PHE A 85 -20.14 0.60 46.64
C PHE A 85 -20.55 0.96 48.08
N MET A 86 -21.58 1.80 48.24
CA MET A 86 -22.01 2.27 49.55
C MET A 86 -22.91 1.23 50.24
N ASP A 87 -22.57 0.80 51.46
CA ASP A 87 -23.40 -0.11 52.25
C ASP A 87 -24.54 0.67 52.92
N GLU A 88 -25.78 0.30 52.58
CA GLU A 88 -26.99 0.96 53.07
C GLU A 88 -27.06 1.04 54.61
N HIS A 89 -26.80 -0.06 55.31
CA HIS A 89 -26.92 -0.12 56.77
C HIS A 89 -25.86 0.74 57.45
N ARG A 90 -24.60 0.66 56.98
CA ARG A 90 -23.51 1.50 57.50
C ARG A 90 -23.77 2.98 57.21
N LEU A 91 -24.35 3.29 56.04
CA LEU A 91 -24.70 4.65 55.66
C LEU A 91 -25.83 5.21 56.54
N ARG A 92 -26.88 4.43 56.81
CA ARG A 92 -27.94 4.81 57.75
C ARG A 92 -27.41 5.08 59.14
N GLN A 93 -26.53 4.21 59.65
CA GLN A 93 -25.89 4.41 60.95
C GLN A 93 -25.02 5.68 60.96
N ALA A 94 -24.29 5.95 59.88
CA ALA A 94 -23.50 7.17 59.75
C ALA A 94 -24.37 8.43 59.71
N PHE A 95 -25.55 8.40 59.09
CA PHE A 95 -26.52 9.50 59.12
C PHE A 95 -27.05 9.76 60.53
N TYR A 96 -27.37 8.70 61.27
CA TYR A 96 -27.76 8.82 62.67
C TYR A 96 -26.67 9.50 63.51
N ASN A 97 -25.43 9.05 63.37
CA ASN A 97 -24.29 9.62 64.10
C ASN A 97 -24.02 11.08 63.68
N LEU A 98 -24.08 11.41 62.39
CA LEU A 98 -23.94 12.79 61.90
C LEU A 98 -24.99 13.72 62.54
N ALA A 99 -26.23 13.25 62.74
CA ALA A 99 -27.30 14.03 63.36
C ALA A 99 -27.09 14.30 64.87
N GLN A 100 -26.26 13.49 65.54
CA GLN A 100 -25.98 13.54 66.99
C GLN A 100 -24.64 14.19 67.30
N ASP A 101 -23.57 13.76 66.62
CA ASP A 101 -22.18 14.07 66.94
C ASP A 101 -21.59 15.14 66.01
N GLY A 102 -22.19 15.36 64.83
CA GLY A 102 -21.81 16.44 63.89
C GLY A 102 -20.61 16.16 63.00
N ASP A 103 -20.07 14.95 63.10
CA ASP A 103 -18.94 14.45 62.33
C ASP A 103 -19.19 14.39 60.81
N PRO A 104 -18.34 15.01 59.96
CA PRO A 104 -18.60 15.08 58.53
C PRO A 104 -18.45 13.74 57.81
N LEU A 105 -19.21 13.58 56.71
CA LEU A 105 -19.24 12.38 55.87
C LEU A 105 -18.85 12.70 54.44
N ILE A 106 -18.04 11.81 53.85
CA ILE A 106 -17.74 11.81 52.42
C ILE A 106 -18.36 10.54 51.83
N ILE A 107 -19.10 10.69 50.74
CA ILE A 107 -19.81 9.60 50.05
C ILE A 107 -19.38 9.55 48.59
N HIS A 108 -19.07 8.35 48.11
CA HIS A 108 -18.70 8.08 46.72
C HIS A 108 -19.82 7.32 46.00
N VAL A 109 -20.52 7.99 45.08
CA VAL A 109 -21.58 7.39 44.26
C VAL A 109 -20.96 6.94 42.93
N LYS A 110 -20.28 5.78 42.98
CA LYS A 110 -19.36 5.30 41.93
C LYS A 110 -20.02 5.17 40.55
N ALA A 111 -21.15 4.46 40.44
CA ALA A 111 -21.83 4.23 39.15
C ALA A 111 -22.34 5.52 38.47
N GLN A 112 -22.58 6.58 39.26
CA GLN A 112 -23.07 7.88 38.79
C GLN A 112 -21.98 8.95 38.71
N ASN A 113 -20.70 8.57 38.77
CA ASN A 113 -19.59 9.53 38.60
C ASN A 113 -19.65 10.75 39.55
N ALA A 114 -20.19 10.56 40.76
CA ALA A 114 -20.50 11.66 41.66
C ALA A 114 -19.99 11.43 43.09
N GLY A 115 -19.74 12.54 43.80
CA GLY A 115 -19.43 12.56 45.23
C GLY A 115 -20.40 13.45 45.99
N ILE A 116 -20.57 13.16 47.29
CA ILE A 116 -21.38 13.97 48.20
C ILE A 116 -20.56 14.24 49.47
N LEU A 117 -20.49 15.50 49.90
CA LEU A 117 -19.94 15.89 51.20
C LEU A 117 -21.09 16.35 52.08
N MET A 118 -21.16 15.79 53.30
CA MET A 118 -22.19 16.10 54.28
C MET A 118 -21.58 16.64 55.56
N ASN A 119 -22.03 17.83 55.98
CA ASN A 119 -21.61 18.47 57.22
C ASN A 119 -22.84 18.88 58.05
N ARG A 120 -22.70 18.92 59.37
CA ARG A 120 -23.73 19.43 60.27
C ARG A 120 -23.44 20.85 60.71
N ASN A 121 -24.43 21.71 60.54
CA ASN A 121 -24.51 23.01 61.19
C ASN A 121 -25.51 22.94 62.36
N PRO A 122 -25.52 23.91 63.30
CA PRO A 122 -26.41 23.88 64.47
C PRO A 122 -27.90 23.71 64.14
N LYS A 123 -28.35 24.17 62.97
CA LYS A 123 -29.76 24.17 62.55
C LYS A 123 -30.08 23.25 61.36
N SER A 124 -29.08 22.70 60.68
CA SER A 124 -29.27 21.97 59.42
C SER A 124 -28.11 21.04 59.09
N VAL A 125 -28.36 20.02 58.26
CA VAL A 125 -27.32 19.22 57.59
C VAL A 125 -27.17 19.69 56.15
N THR A 126 -25.95 20.01 55.73
CA THR A 126 -25.65 20.47 54.37
C THR A 126 -25.14 19.31 53.52
N PHE A 127 -25.62 19.22 52.29
CA PHE A 127 -25.21 18.29 51.24
C PHE A 127 -24.53 19.09 50.13
N GLU A 128 -23.36 18.65 49.71
CA GLU A 128 -22.59 19.31 48.65
C GLU A 128 -22.19 18.29 47.59
N PHE A 129 -22.54 18.55 46.33
CA PHE A 129 -22.43 17.59 45.24
C PHE A 129 -21.22 17.87 44.35
N PHE A 130 -20.57 16.81 43.88
CA PHE A 130 -19.39 16.88 43.02
C PHE A 130 -19.54 15.95 41.81
N GLU A 131 -19.21 16.44 40.62
CA GLU A 131 -18.83 15.59 39.48
C GLU A 131 -17.38 15.13 39.68
N LEU A 132 -17.07 13.84 39.50
CA LEU A 132 -15.72 13.33 39.77
C LEU A 132 -14.84 13.25 38.51
N SER A 133 -15.32 12.67 37.43
CA SER A 133 -14.59 12.58 36.15
C SER A 133 -15.29 13.39 35.07
N PRO A 134 -14.57 14.26 34.34
CA PRO A 134 -15.16 14.99 33.22
C PRO A 134 -15.23 14.10 31.96
N LEU A 135 -16.07 14.51 31.01
CA LEU A 135 -16.14 13.90 29.67
C LEU A 135 -14.76 13.87 28.98
N ASN A 136 -14.50 12.83 28.20
CA ASN A 136 -13.23 12.64 27.50
C ASN A 136 -12.89 13.83 26.58
N LYS A 137 -13.89 14.43 25.92
CA LYS A 137 -13.71 15.63 25.09
C LYS A 137 -13.16 16.81 25.88
N ALA A 138 -13.65 17.04 27.10
CA ALA A 138 -13.18 18.13 27.95
C ALA A 138 -11.75 17.87 28.46
N ALA A 139 -11.42 16.61 28.79
CA ALA A 139 -10.07 16.22 29.19
C ALA A 139 -9.05 16.38 28.06
N MET A 140 -9.33 15.84 26.87
CA MET A 140 -8.42 15.85 25.73
C MET A 140 -8.36 17.20 25.00
N GLY A 141 -9.47 17.94 24.95
CA GLY A 141 -9.57 19.20 24.21
C GLY A 141 -9.01 20.42 24.95
N THR A 142 -8.74 20.31 26.26
CA THR A 142 -8.23 21.45 27.04
C THR A 142 -6.73 21.64 26.83
N GLN A 143 -6.34 22.76 26.24
CA GLN A 143 -4.94 23.20 26.24
C GLN A 143 -4.53 23.64 27.66
N GLY A 144 -3.53 22.96 28.24
CA GLY A 144 -2.98 23.29 29.56
C GLY A 144 -3.61 22.51 30.73
N ARG A 145 -4.50 23.16 31.51
CA ARG A 145 -5.12 22.55 32.71
C ARG A 145 -6.61 22.83 32.77
N LEU A 146 -7.41 21.77 32.93
CA LEU A 146 -8.86 21.87 33.07
C LEU A 146 -9.21 22.53 34.41
N ARG A 147 -9.97 23.62 34.38
CA ARG A 147 -10.36 24.38 35.58
C ARG A 147 -11.78 23.98 35.97
N ARG A 148 -11.94 23.42 37.17
CA ARG A 148 -13.21 22.93 37.70
C ARG A 148 -13.51 23.57 39.06
N HIS A 149 -14.78 23.66 39.42
CA HIS A 149 -15.25 24.25 40.67
C HIS A 149 -15.87 23.15 41.55
N PHE A 150 -15.57 23.18 42.84
CA PHE A 150 -16.07 22.19 43.80
C PHE A 150 -16.46 22.86 45.12
N PRO A 151 -17.63 22.54 45.71
CA PRO A 151 -18.72 21.74 45.13
C PRO A 151 -19.38 22.42 43.93
N ALA A 152 -20.19 21.67 43.18
CA ALA A 152 -20.95 22.17 42.04
C ALA A 152 -22.28 22.80 42.49
N SER A 153 -22.95 22.17 43.45
CA SER A 153 -24.21 22.63 44.05
C SER A 153 -24.28 22.18 45.51
N GLY A 154 -25.19 22.76 46.29
CA GLY A 154 -25.40 22.34 47.67
C GLY A 154 -26.79 22.64 48.21
N VAL A 155 -27.22 21.85 49.18
CA VAL A 155 -28.57 21.88 49.78
C VAL A 155 -28.47 21.76 51.29
N ALA A 156 -29.23 22.57 52.03
CA ALA A 156 -29.32 22.50 53.48
C ALA A 156 -30.69 21.95 53.91
N ILE A 157 -30.68 20.82 54.63
CA ILE A 157 -31.87 20.17 55.20
C ILE A 157 -31.99 20.56 56.68
N PRO A 158 -33.14 21.07 57.16
CA PRO A 158 -33.35 21.34 58.58
C PRO A 158 -33.04 20.12 59.46
N ILE A 159 -32.41 20.33 60.62
CA ILE A 159 -31.97 19.21 61.47
C ILE A 159 -33.14 18.35 61.96
N GLN A 160 -34.35 18.91 62.13
CA GLN A 160 -35.53 18.12 62.48
C GLN A 160 -35.91 17.15 61.35
N THR A 161 -35.95 17.63 60.11
CA THR A 161 -36.23 16.81 58.92
C THR A 161 -35.18 15.73 58.73
N PHE A 162 -33.90 16.05 58.95
CA PHE A 162 -32.82 15.07 58.82
C PHE A 162 -32.84 14.01 59.93
N ARG A 163 -33.37 14.31 61.13
CA ARG A 163 -33.50 13.35 62.25
C ARG A 163 -34.66 12.37 62.09
N ASP A 164 -35.54 12.60 61.12
CA ASP A 164 -36.62 11.67 60.83
C ASP A 164 -36.06 10.33 60.32
N ASP A 165 -36.48 9.24 60.98
CA ASP A 165 -35.94 7.90 60.70
C ASP A 165 -36.34 7.39 59.30
N ALA A 166 -37.56 7.71 58.85
CA ALA A 166 -38.03 7.34 57.52
C ALA A 166 -37.25 8.08 56.42
N PHE A 167 -36.95 9.36 56.65
CA PHE A 167 -36.08 10.15 55.78
C PHE A 167 -34.67 9.56 55.70
N GLN A 168 -34.02 9.28 56.84
CA GLN A 168 -32.67 8.69 56.84
C GLN A 168 -32.64 7.32 56.16
N SER A 169 -33.64 6.46 56.40
CA SER A 169 -33.75 5.14 55.78
C SER A 169 -33.89 5.24 54.25
N THR A 170 -34.81 6.08 53.77
CA THR A 170 -35.04 6.28 52.33
C THR A 170 -33.81 6.86 51.65
N LEU A 171 -33.15 7.81 52.29
CA LEU A 171 -31.94 8.45 51.76
C LEU A 171 -30.76 7.47 51.69
N SER A 172 -30.56 6.64 52.72
CA SER A 172 -29.50 5.63 52.72
C SER A 172 -29.72 4.56 51.64
N GLU A 173 -30.96 4.10 51.47
CA GLU A 173 -31.32 3.14 50.42
C GLU A 173 -31.08 3.74 49.03
N THR A 174 -31.54 4.98 48.82
CA THR A 174 -31.41 5.68 47.54
C THR A 174 -29.96 5.87 47.14
N ILE A 175 -29.11 6.37 48.05
CA ILE A 175 -27.68 6.61 47.78
C ILE A 175 -26.94 5.28 47.60
N ALA A 176 -27.24 4.26 48.40
CA ALA A 176 -26.67 2.93 48.23
C ALA A 176 -26.99 2.35 46.85
N LYS A 177 -28.26 2.43 46.43
CA LYS A 177 -28.72 2.00 45.10
C LYS A 177 -28.06 2.75 43.96
N MET A 178 -27.99 4.08 44.05
CA MET A 178 -27.31 4.90 43.04
C MET A 178 -25.81 4.56 42.95
N SER A 179 -25.18 4.06 44.02
CA SER A 179 -23.75 3.77 44.00
C SER A 179 -23.36 2.59 43.10
N TYR A 180 -24.25 1.60 42.90
CA TYR A 180 -24.00 0.40 42.07
C TYR A 180 -24.86 0.32 40.81
N GLN A 181 -26.08 0.86 40.80
CA GLN A 181 -26.99 0.73 39.66
C GLN A 181 -26.60 1.71 38.54
N GLU A 182 -26.34 1.19 37.35
CA GLU A 182 -26.14 2.02 36.14
C GLU A 182 -27.47 2.48 35.54
N VAL A 183 -27.46 3.65 34.87
CA VAL A 183 -28.61 4.22 34.15
C VAL A 183 -28.23 4.43 32.69
N ALA A 184 -28.90 3.74 31.76
CA ALA A 184 -28.53 3.73 30.35
C ALA A 184 -28.67 5.11 29.70
N GLU A 185 -29.63 5.92 30.13
CA GLU A 185 -29.89 7.28 29.66
C GLU A 185 -28.78 8.27 30.04
N MET A 186 -27.99 7.96 31.07
CA MET A 186 -26.87 8.77 31.55
C MET A 186 -25.53 8.36 30.92
N LYS A 187 -25.54 7.33 30.05
CA LYS A 187 -24.37 6.92 29.27
C LYS A 187 -24.44 7.53 27.87
N SER A 188 -23.29 7.99 27.38
CA SER A 188 -23.19 8.54 26.02
C SER A 188 -23.51 7.47 24.98
N LYS A 189 -24.15 7.88 23.87
CA LYS A 189 -24.48 7.01 22.74
C LYS A 189 -23.76 7.44 21.47
N VAL A 190 -23.49 6.49 20.59
CA VAL A 190 -22.84 6.69 19.30
C VAL A 190 -23.59 5.96 18.20
N LYS A 191 -23.73 6.61 17.05
CA LYS A 191 -24.43 6.06 15.90
C LYS A 191 -23.48 5.20 15.05
N LYS A 192 -23.88 3.96 14.74
CA LYS A 192 -23.18 3.08 13.81
C LYS A 192 -24.19 2.33 12.95
N ALA A 193 -24.01 2.39 11.63
CA ALA A 193 -24.93 1.73 10.67
C ALA A 193 -26.40 2.14 10.80
N GLY A 194 -26.66 3.36 11.32
CA GLY A 194 -28.01 3.85 11.60
C GLY A 194 -28.49 3.63 13.04
N ASP A 195 -27.89 2.66 13.75
CA ASP A 195 -28.27 2.26 15.10
C ASP A 195 -27.51 3.05 16.18
N GLU A 196 -28.16 3.36 17.30
CA GLU A 196 -27.52 3.96 18.48
C GLU A 196 -27.01 2.88 19.43
N HIS A 197 -25.75 3.01 19.86
CA HIS A 197 -25.16 2.13 20.84
C HIS A 197 -24.58 2.91 22.00
N ILE A 198 -24.65 2.37 23.21
CA ILE A 198 -23.95 2.89 24.37
C ILE A 198 -22.44 2.88 24.10
N GLU A 199 -21.77 4.01 24.39
CA GLU A 199 -20.33 4.18 24.33
C GLU A 199 -19.74 4.02 25.73
N ASP A 200 -19.41 2.77 26.07
CA ASP A 200 -18.88 2.40 27.39
C ASP A 200 -17.51 3.04 27.70
N ARG A 201 -16.82 3.56 26.69
CA ARG A 201 -15.55 4.28 26.88
C ARG A 201 -15.74 5.74 27.24
N GLU A 202 -16.95 6.26 27.44
CA GLU A 202 -17.19 7.62 27.94
C GLU A 202 -17.51 7.61 29.46
N THR A 203 -17.40 8.76 30.14
CA THR A 203 -17.81 8.88 31.55
C THR A 203 -19.33 9.01 31.68
N THR A 204 -19.91 8.42 32.74
CA THR A 204 -21.33 8.60 33.08
C THR A 204 -21.64 10.05 33.45
N ASP A 205 -22.79 10.56 33.00
CA ASP A 205 -23.31 11.86 33.41
C ASP A 205 -23.75 11.83 34.89
N PRO A 206 -23.27 12.77 35.74
CA PRO A 206 -23.58 12.78 37.17
C PRO A 206 -24.99 13.27 37.53
N SER A 207 -25.84 13.66 36.56
CA SER A 207 -27.16 14.27 36.79
C SER A 207 -28.09 13.49 37.72
N ILE A 208 -27.97 12.16 37.83
CA ILE A 208 -28.75 11.37 38.81
C ILE A 208 -28.49 11.83 40.24
N VAL A 209 -27.26 12.27 40.54
CA VAL A 209 -26.86 12.74 41.86
C VAL A 209 -26.87 14.27 41.91
N THR A 210 -26.22 14.93 40.94
CA THR A 210 -26.03 16.39 40.99
C THR A 210 -27.30 17.18 40.70
N ASP A 211 -28.25 16.60 39.97
CA ASP A 211 -29.51 17.26 39.60
C ASP A 211 -30.72 16.57 40.25
N PHE A 212 -30.94 15.27 40.02
CA PHE A 212 -32.13 14.56 40.51
C PHE A 212 -32.17 14.44 42.04
N LEU A 213 -31.13 13.87 42.65
CA LEU A 213 -31.05 13.77 44.12
C LEU A 213 -30.96 15.18 44.76
N ALA A 214 -30.16 16.07 44.19
CA ALA A 214 -30.05 17.45 44.68
C ALA A 214 -31.40 18.18 44.67
N THR A 215 -32.15 18.13 43.56
CA THR A 215 -33.48 18.75 43.43
C THR A 215 -34.48 18.14 44.41
N SER A 216 -34.45 16.82 44.58
CA SER A 216 -35.32 16.11 45.53
C SER A 216 -35.05 16.57 46.97
N LEU A 217 -33.77 16.75 47.33
CA LEU A 217 -33.38 17.28 48.64
C LEU A 217 -33.73 18.77 48.79
N SER A 218 -33.58 19.57 47.74
CA SER A 218 -33.93 21.00 47.76
C SER A 218 -35.41 21.24 48.07
N ALA A 219 -36.30 20.33 47.63
CA ALA A 219 -37.73 20.41 47.94
C ALA A 219 -38.03 20.24 49.44
N LEU A 220 -37.18 19.52 50.17
CA LEU A 220 -37.30 19.24 51.61
C LEU A 220 -36.46 20.19 52.48
N GLY A 221 -35.70 21.10 51.86
CA GLY A 221 -34.79 22.02 52.53
C GLY A 221 -34.67 23.35 51.80
N LYS A 222 -33.44 23.88 51.73
CA LYS A 222 -33.14 25.13 51.02
C LYS A 222 -31.84 24.99 50.24
N ASN A 223 -31.78 25.60 49.05
CA ASN A 223 -30.53 25.70 48.31
C ASN A 223 -29.48 26.47 49.13
N LEU A 224 -28.27 25.93 49.19
CA LEU A 224 -27.16 26.53 49.91
C LEU A 224 -26.37 27.43 48.96
N GLN A 225 -26.05 28.65 49.41
CA GLN A 225 -25.05 29.46 48.73
C GLN A 225 -23.66 28.87 48.99
N ILE A 226 -23.13 28.17 48.00
CA ILE A 226 -21.82 27.52 48.07
C ILE A 226 -20.68 28.50 47.81
N HIS A 227 -19.55 28.27 48.47
CA HIS A 227 -18.28 28.98 48.22
C HIS A 227 -17.31 27.99 47.57
N PRO A 228 -17.32 27.86 46.22
CA PRO A 228 -16.57 26.80 45.56
C PRO A 228 -15.07 27.08 45.57
N ILE A 229 -14.28 26.04 45.82
CA ILE A 229 -12.85 26.07 45.51
C ILE A 229 -12.64 25.86 44.02
N ARG A 230 -11.74 26.65 43.42
CA ARG A 230 -11.31 26.47 42.04
C ARG A 230 -10.10 25.55 42.00
N LYS A 231 -10.17 24.46 41.22
CA LYS A 231 -9.09 23.49 41.08
C LYS A 231 -8.72 23.28 39.63
N ASN A 232 -7.41 23.33 39.36
CA ASN A 232 -6.84 22.91 38.09
C ASN A 232 -6.64 21.39 38.14
N THR A 233 -7.54 20.63 37.53
CA THR A 233 -7.44 19.17 37.44
C THR A 233 -6.53 18.78 36.28
N ARG A 234 -5.67 17.77 36.52
CA ARG A 234 -4.83 17.17 35.49
C ARG A 234 -5.42 15.79 35.22
N GLU A 235 -6.25 15.75 34.18
CA GLU A 235 -6.93 14.58 33.65
C GLU A 235 -6.20 14.14 32.39
N GLU A 236 -6.09 12.83 32.20
CA GLU A 236 -5.51 12.20 31.02
C GLU A 236 -6.47 11.06 30.64
N VAL A 237 -6.69 10.86 29.34
CA VAL A 237 -7.46 9.74 28.81
C VAL A 237 -6.53 8.96 27.90
N LEU A 238 -6.03 7.83 28.40
CA LEU A 238 -5.04 7.02 27.68
C LEU A 238 -5.63 5.68 27.32
N TRP A 239 -5.48 5.29 26.07
CA TRP A 239 -6.06 4.06 25.55
C TRP A 239 -5.11 3.40 24.56
N LYS A 240 -4.82 2.12 24.78
CA LYS A 240 -4.13 1.25 23.82
C LYS A 240 -4.66 -0.16 23.96
N ASP A 241 -5.36 -0.64 22.92
CA ASP A 241 -5.82 -2.04 22.79
C ASP A 241 -6.59 -2.60 23.99
N ALA A 242 -7.32 -1.73 24.72
CA ALA A 242 -8.09 -2.07 25.92
C ALA A 242 -9.61 -1.94 25.72
N LYS A 243 -10.43 -2.49 26.63
CA LYS A 243 -11.88 -2.28 26.63
C LYS A 243 -12.19 -0.87 27.12
N LEU A 244 -11.67 -0.49 28.29
CA LEU A 244 -11.81 0.85 28.87
C LEU A 244 -10.50 1.64 28.85
N PRO A 245 -10.54 2.96 28.61
CA PRO A 245 -9.36 3.80 28.72
C PRO A 245 -8.93 3.93 30.18
N TRP A 246 -7.62 4.09 30.41
CA TRP A 246 -7.13 4.53 31.71
C TRP A 246 -7.53 5.99 31.93
N ARG A 247 -8.05 6.26 33.13
CA ARG A 247 -8.36 7.60 33.63
C ARG A 247 -7.81 7.76 35.02
N ARG A 248 -7.65 9.02 35.43
CA ARG A 248 -7.30 9.31 36.82
C ARG A 248 -8.45 8.94 37.76
N SER A 249 -8.11 8.32 38.90
CA SER A 249 -9.09 7.84 39.89
C SER A 249 -10.10 8.92 40.32
N PRO A 250 -11.41 8.69 40.12
CA PRO A 250 -12.48 9.58 40.60
C PRO A 250 -12.47 9.69 42.14
N LEU A 251 -12.24 8.56 42.83
CA LEU A 251 -12.13 8.50 44.28
C LEU A 251 -10.99 9.37 44.82
N TRP A 252 -9.83 9.36 44.15
CA TRP A 252 -8.72 10.24 44.54
C TRP A 252 -9.08 11.72 44.39
N LEU A 253 -9.82 12.10 43.34
CA LEU A 253 -10.29 13.48 43.23
C LEU A 253 -11.21 13.84 44.39
N LEU A 254 -12.18 12.98 44.73
CA LEU A 254 -13.11 13.17 45.84
C LEU A 254 -12.38 13.41 47.16
N VAL A 255 -11.47 12.50 47.54
CA VAL A 255 -10.63 12.62 48.74
C VAL A 255 -9.87 13.94 48.75
N ARG A 256 -9.20 14.26 47.64
CA ARG A 256 -8.34 15.45 47.52
C ARG A 256 -9.12 16.76 47.53
N VAL A 257 -10.38 16.76 47.09
CA VAL A 257 -11.29 17.91 47.14
C VAL A 257 -11.87 18.06 48.54
N ALA A 258 -12.38 16.99 49.14
CA ALA A 258 -12.93 17.00 50.49
C ALA A 258 -11.91 17.49 51.53
N LEU A 259 -10.68 16.95 51.50
CA LEU A 259 -9.61 17.40 52.39
C LEU A 259 -9.33 18.90 52.23
N GLN A 260 -9.22 19.39 50.98
CA GLN A 260 -8.99 20.82 50.76
C GLN A 260 -10.13 21.68 51.29
N ILE A 261 -11.38 21.23 51.14
CA ILE A 261 -12.57 21.93 51.64
C ILE A 261 -12.52 22.02 53.17
N PHE A 262 -12.27 20.91 53.87
CA PHE A 262 -12.16 20.89 55.34
C PHE A 262 -11.11 21.88 55.84
N PHE A 263 -9.88 21.82 55.32
CA PHE A 263 -8.83 22.76 55.71
C PHE A 263 -9.11 24.21 55.31
N SER A 264 -9.82 24.45 54.20
CA SER A 264 -10.14 25.82 53.76
C SER A 264 -11.24 26.51 54.57
N ARG A 265 -12.11 25.73 55.23
CA ARG A 265 -13.23 26.26 56.02
C ARG A 265 -12.84 26.62 57.46
N HIS A 266 -11.73 26.09 57.95
CA HIS A 266 -11.33 26.21 59.35
C HIS A 266 -10.46 27.45 59.65
N THR A 267 -9.79 28.06 58.65
CA THR A 267 -8.86 29.18 58.88
C THR A 267 -8.86 30.26 57.78
N LEU A 268 -8.71 31.52 58.20
CA LEU A 268 -8.68 32.71 57.31
C LEU A 268 -7.25 33.15 56.92
N SER A 269 -6.20 32.70 57.64
CA SER A 269 -4.81 33.18 57.48
C SER A 269 -3.84 32.16 56.85
N ARG A 270 -3.89 30.87 57.25
CA ARG A 270 -3.01 29.79 56.74
C ARG A 270 -3.77 28.48 56.59
N ASN A 271 -3.62 27.81 55.45
CA ASN A 271 -4.31 26.55 55.13
C ASN A 271 -3.29 25.39 55.03
N PRO A 272 -3.33 24.40 55.95
CA PRO A 272 -2.33 23.32 56.02
C PRO A 272 -2.53 22.24 54.95
N TYR A 273 -3.50 22.37 54.04
CA TYR A 273 -3.73 21.41 52.96
C TYR A 273 -2.48 21.16 52.09
N LYS A 274 -1.71 22.21 51.79
CA LYS A 274 -0.48 22.05 50.98
C LYS A 274 0.58 21.26 51.75
N GLU A 275 0.64 21.45 53.07
CA GLU A 275 1.56 20.77 53.99
C GLU A 275 1.21 19.27 54.05
N LEU A 276 -0.07 18.96 54.26
CA LEU A 276 -0.58 17.58 54.21
C LEU A 276 -0.25 16.89 52.88
N MET A 277 -0.42 17.57 51.75
CA MET A 277 -0.14 16.96 50.44
C MET A 277 1.35 16.62 50.25
N VAL A 278 2.26 17.42 50.81
CA VAL A 278 3.70 17.10 50.83
C VAL A 278 3.95 15.90 51.75
N PHE A 279 3.35 15.92 52.94
CA PHE A 279 3.51 14.87 53.93
C PHE A 279 2.98 13.50 53.45
N LEU A 280 1.79 13.48 52.83
CA LEU A 280 1.21 12.29 52.20
C LEU A 280 2.11 11.73 51.09
N MET A 281 2.66 12.60 50.23
CA MET A 281 3.59 12.16 49.18
C MET A 281 4.89 11.60 49.77
N ARG A 282 5.43 12.22 50.84
CA ARG A 282 6.58 11.67 51.55
C ARG A 282 6.27 10.29 52.15
N HIS A 283 5.10 10.13 52.77
CA HIS A 283 4.68 8.86 53.36
C HIS A 283 4.61 7.75 52.30
N ILE A 284 4.02 8.03 51.12
CA ILE A 284 3.99 7.07 50.01
C ILE A 284 5.41 6.74 49.51
N LEU A 285 6.30 7.73 49.41
CA LEU A 285 7.69 7.50 49.00
C LEU A 285 8.46 6.62 50.00
N GLU A 286 8.15 6.72 51.30
CA GLU A 286 8.72 5.85 52.32
C GLU A 286 8.21 4.42 52.24
N VAL A 287 6.91 4.23 52.06
CA VAL A 287 6.32 2.91 51.88
C VAL A 287 6.81 2.26 50.57
N ALA A 288 7.11 3.06 49.55
CA ALA A 288 7.65 2.60 48.27
C ALA A 288 9.13 2.17 48.32
N LYS A 289 9.90 2.67 49.29
CA LYS A 289 11.36 2.50 49.35
C LYS A 289 11.84 1.04 49.42
N PRO A 290 11.19 0.13 50.18
CA PRO A 290 11.59 -1.28 50.24
C PRO A 290 11.32 -2.07 48.94
N LEU A 291 10.49 -1.54 48.03
CA LEU A 291 10.02 -2.24 46.83
C LEU A 291 10.96 -2.10 45.62
N GLU A 292 12.18 -1.60 45.82
CA GLU A 292 13.24 -1.45 44.80
C GLU A 292 12.85 -0.78 43.46
N LEU A 293 11.82 0.06 43.44
CA LEU A 293 11.25 0.67 42.23
C LEU A 293 12.29 1.26 41.23
N PRO A 294 11.97 1.30 39.92
CA PRO A 294 12.83 1.90 38.90
C PRO A 294 13.28 3.34 39.21
N SER A 295 14.51 3.67 38.79
CA SER A 295 15.16 4.94 39.11
C SER A 295 14.39 6.17 38.59
N ASP A 296 13.76 6.06 37.42
CA ASP A 296 12.93 7.10 36.81
C ASP A 296 11.66 7.39 37.63
N ILE A 297 11.02 6.36 38.18
CA ILE A 297 9.84 6.49 39.05
C ILE A 297 10.21 7.16 40.37
N LEU A 298 11.29 6.70 41.03
CA LEU A 298 11.79 7.30 42.26
C LEU A 298 12.19 8.76 42.07
N PHE A 299 12.87 9.08 40.95
CA PHE A 299 13.20 10.45 40.58
C PHE A 299 11.95 11.31 40.38
N CYS A 300 10.94 10.80 39.65
CA CYS A 300 9.68 11.52 39.44
C CYS A 300 8.95 11.81 40.76
N MET A 301 8.93 10.84 41.68
CA MET A 301 8.33 11.02 43.01
C MET A 301 9.05 12.10 43.80
N ALA A 302 10.39 12.02 43.88
CA ALA A 302 11.22 13.00 44.56
C ALA A 302 11.07 14.41 43.95
N ALA A 303 11.16 14.54 42.62
CA ALA A 303 11.00 15.80 41.91
C ALA A 303 9.62 16.45 42.16
N LYS A 304 8.56 15.65 42.23
CA LYS A 304 7.21 16.17 42.51
C LYS A 304 7.05 16.66 43.93
N ILE A 305 7.66 16.00 44.91
CA ILE A 305 7.72 16.46 46.31
C ILE A 305 8.51 17.78 46.39
N SER A 306 9.70 17.84 45.78
CA SER A 306 10.52 19.05 45.73
C SER A 306 9.78 20.23 45.09
N GLY A 307 9.08 20.01 43.97
CA GLY A 307 8.26 21.04 43.34
C GLY A 307 7.02 21.46 44.16
N ARG A 308 6.56 20.63 45.11
CA ARG A 308 5.49 20.98 46.06
C ARG A 308 6.02 21.79 47.24
N LEU A 309 7.23 21.50 47.72
CA LEU A 309 7.91 22.29 48.75
C LEU A 309 8.07 23.76 48.32
N LEU A 310 8.34 24.01 47.04
CA LEU A 310 8.39 25.37 46.47
C LEU A 310 7.05 26.14 46.53
N LYS A 311 5.93 25.48 46.84
CA LYS A 311 4.59 26.10 46.93
C LYS A 311 4.20 26.49 48.35
N LEU A 312 5.04 26.16 49.32
CA LEU A 312 4.89 26.51 50.73
C LEU A 312 5.46 27.91 50.96
N ASP A 313 4.90 28.59 51.95
CA ASP A 313 5.41 29.91 52.35
C ASP A 313 6.67 29.71 53.20
N ARG A 314 7.78 30.35 52.80
CA ARG A 314 9.09 30.21 53.44
C ARG A 314 9.18 30.98 54.76
N SER A 315 8.19 31.82 55.07
CA SER A 315 8.14 32.60 56.30
C SER A 315 7.74 31.78 57.54
N PHE A 316 7.30 30.53 57.39
CA PHE A 316 6.92 29.66 58.50
C PHE A 316 7.92 28.52 58.75
N PRO A 317 8.21 28.16 60.00
CA PRO A 317 8.93 26.95 60.35
C PRO A 317 8.00 25.73 60.25
N TYR A 318 8.45 24.65 59.59
CA TYR A 318 7.68 23.41 59.43
C TYR A 318 8.36 22.25 60.15
N PRO A 319 7.84 21.77 61.31
CA PRO A 319 8.47 20.70 62.10
C PRO A 319 8.66 19.38 61.35
N TRP A 320 7.77 19.07 60.42
CA TRP A 320 7.80 17.86 59.59
C TRP A 320 8.78 17.95 58.40
N LEU A 321 9.38 19.11 58.11
CA LEU A 321 10.22 19.32 56.91
C LEU A 321 11.52 18.51 56.95
N SER A 322 12.17 18.42 58.12
CA SER A 322 13.41 17.64 58.32
C SER A 322 13.23 16.17 57.94
N SER A 323 12.07 15.61 58.28
CA SER A 323 11.66 14.27 57.93
C SER A 323 11.49 14.08 56.41
N VAL A 324 10.96 15.08 55.70
CA VAL A 324 10.87 15.07 54.22
C VAL A 324 12.25 15.17 53.57
N GLU A 325 13.14 16.03 54.08
CA GLU A 325 14.51 16.18 53.59
C GLU A 325 15.32 14.90 53.76
N GLN A 326 15.15 14.18 54.88
CA GLN A 326 15.76 12.87 55.11
C GLN A 326 15.28 11.83 54.08
N THR A 327 13.98 11.73 53.83
CA THR A 327 13.43 10.81 52.82
C THR A 327 13.98 11.13 51.42
N LEU A 328 13.98 12.40 51.01
CA LEU A 328 14.48 12.83 49.70
C LEU A 328 16.00 12.60 49.55
N SER A 329 16.77 12.91 50.59
CA SER A 329 18.22 12.69 50.60
C SER A 329 18.55 11.20 50.47
N SER A 330 17.80 10.35 51.16
CA SER A 330 17.96 8.90 51.04
C SER A 330 17.70 8.40 49.63
N VAL A 331 16.65 8.89 48.95
CA VAL A 331 16.35 8.49 47.56
C VAL A 331 17.43 9.00 46.61
N ARG A 332 17.93 10.23 46.80
CA ARG A 332 19.04 10.78 46.01
C ARG A 332 20.29 9.90 46.13
N CYS A 333 20.68 9.52 47.34
CA CYS A 333 21.82 8.61 47.56
C CYS A 333 21.62 7.25 46.86
N SER A 334 20.41 6.69 46.89
CA SER A 334 20.10 5.45 46.16
C SER A 334 20.22 5.61 44.64
N LEU A 335 19.73 6.71 44.06
CA LEU A 335 19.84 7.01 42.63
C LEU A 335 21.30 7.22 42.20
N GLU A 336 22.08 7.98 42.97
CA GLU A 336 23.51 8.19 42.72
C GLU A 336 24.30 6.88 42.77
N LYS A 337 23.99 5.99 43.73
CA LYS A 337 24.62 4.67 43.82
C LYS A 337 24.32 3.81 42.58
N ARG A 338 23.06 3.78 42.14
CA ARG A 338 22.65 3.06 40.91
C ARG A 338 23.35 3.62 39.68
N TRP A 339 23.43 4.95 39.55
CA TRP A 339 24.11 5.60 38.42
C TRP A 339 25.61 5.28 38.37
N ARG A 340 26.32 5.33 39.51
CA ARG A 340 27.74 4.94 39.58
C ARG A 340 27.97 3.49 39.13
N SER A 341 27.06 2.58 39.49
CA SER A 341 27.12 1.17 39.05
C SER A 341 26.97 1.02 37.54
N ILE A 342 26.06 1.78 36.91
CA ILE A 342 25.85 1.76 35.45
C ILE A 342 27.10 2.31 34.74
N MET A 343 27.66 3.43 35.21
CA MET A 343 28.90 3.99 34.64
C MET A 343 30.05 2.97 34.67
N GLN A 344 30.23 2.27 35.79
CA GLN A 344 31.27 1.24 35.93
C GLN A 344 31.07 0.04 34.99
N GLN A 345 29.83 -0.36 34.71
CA GLN A 345 29.53 -1.46 33.77
C GLN A 345 29.72 -1.07 32.30
N THR A 346 29.59 0.22 31.96
CA THR A 346 29.65 0.70 30.57
C THR A 346 31.08 1.05 30.12
N ASP A 347 32.02 1.20 31.07
CA ASP A 347 33.43 1.55 30.81
C ASP A 347 34.28 0.40 30.25
N SER A 348 33.69 -0.78 30.04
CA SER A 348 34.44 -2.03 29.76
C SER A 348 34.54 -2.45 28.29
N ASP A 349 33.90 -1.75 27.32
CA ASP A 349 33.68 -2.35 25.99
C ASP A 349 33.86 -1.39 24.77
N LEU A 350 34.91 -0.56 24.79
CA LEU A 350 35.39 0.12 23.57
C LEU A 350 36.85 -0.22 23.31
N GLN A 351 37.11 -1.46 22.87
CA GLN A 351 38.34 -1.81 22.18
C GLN A 351 38.21 -1.40 20.71
N VAL A 352 38.70 -0.22 20.35
CA VAL A 352 38.94 0.11 18.94
C VAL A 352 40.19 -0.66 18.51
N PRO A 353 40.14 -1.58 17.53
CA PRO A 353 41.32 -2.28 17.08
C PRO A 353 42.25 -1.29 16.38
N LEU A 354 43.54 -1.29 16.75
CA LEU A 354 44.56 -0.60 15.96
C LEU A 354 44.64 -1.27 14.58
N LEU A 355 44.46 -0.48 13.51
CA LEU A 355 44.76 -0.90 12.14
C LEU A 355 46.24 -1.32 12.05
N HIS A 356 46.47 -2.56 11.63
CA HIS A 356 47.81 -3.14 11.48
C HIS A 356 48.38 -2.80 10.09
N ALA A 357 49.56 -2.19 10.05
CA ALA A 357 50.26 -1.79 8.83
C ALA A 357 50.44 -2.86 7.71
N PRO A 358 50.62 -4.17 7.97
CA PRO A 358 50.82 -5.15 6.89
C PRO A 358 49.58 -5.42 6.01
N GLU A 359 48.37 -5.04 6.44
CA GLU A 359 47.15 -5.20 5.63
C GLU A 359 47.11 -4.21 4.44
N VAL A 360 47.78 -3.06 4.56
CA VAL A 360 47.89 -2.06 3.48
C VAL A 360 48.84 -2.51 2.36
N GLU A 361 49.83 -3.34 2.68
CA GLU A 361 50.81 -3.85 1.70
C GLU A 361 50.21 -4.96 0.83
N GLN A 362 49.33 -5.80 1.39
CA GLN A 362 48.56 -6.80 0.62
C GLN A 362 47.60 -6.15 -0.38
N ASP A 363 47.04 -4.98 -0.06
CA ASP A 363 46.17 -4.21 -0.95
C ASP A 363 46.92 -3.56 -2.14
N THR A 364 48.25 -3.69 -2.22
CA THR A 364 49.08 -3.24 -3.37
C THR A 364 49.39 -4.33 -4.41
N HIS A 365 49.01 -5.58 -4.14
CA HIS A 365 49.25 -6.71 -5.04
C HIS A 365 47.97 -7.16 -5.74
N ALA A 366 47.91 -7.05 -7.07
CA ALA A 366 46.85 -7.64 -7.88
C ALA A 366 47.34 -8.92 -8.58
N SER A 367 46.69 -10.06 -8.31
CA SER A 367 46.88 -11.29 -9.08
C SER A 367 45.76 -11.43 -10.11
N CYS A 368 46.08 -11.76 -11.37
CA CYS A 368 45.12 -12.06 -12.43
C CYS A 368 45.20 -13.56 -12.81
N PRO A 369 44.77 -14.47 -11.92
CA PRO A 369 44.93 -15.91 -12.09
C PRO A 369 44.22 -16.46 -13.34
N GLU A 370 43.15 -15.79 -13.80
CA GLU A 370 42.46 -16.14 -15.05
C GLU A 370 43.34 -15.95 -16.29
N LEU A 371 44.19 -14.92 -16.31
CA LEU A 371 45.14 -14.66 -17.40
C LEU A 371 46.29 -15.69 -17.37
N ASP A 372 46.81 -16.00 -16.19
CA ASP A 372 47.86 -17.02 -16.02
C ASP A 372 47.35 -18.42 -16.41
N ASP A 373 46.11 -18.75 -16.08
CA ASP A 373 45.43 -19.98 -16.50
C ASP A 373 45.19 -20.00 -18.01
N PHE A 374 44.78 -18.89 -18.61
CA PHE A 374 44.62 -18.78 -20.07
C PHE A 374 45.95 -19.03 -20.78
N ILE A 375 47.04 -18.41 -20.34
CA ILE A 375 48.38 -18.57 -20.93
C ILE A 375 48.85 -20.03 -20.81
N LYS A 376 48.67 -20.68 -19.64
CA LYS A 376 48.98 -22.11 -19.47
C LYS A 376 48.13 -23.02 -20.37
N ARG A 377 46.88 -22.67 -20.66
CA ARG A 377 45.99 -23.45 -21.55
C ARG A 377 46.42 -23.38 -23.02
N ILE A 378 47.13 -22.33 -23.45
CA ILE A 378 47.58 -22.20 -24.85
C ILE A 378 48.54 -23.34 -25.23
N GLU A 379 49.48 -23.71 -24.35
CA GLU A 379 50.45 -24.79 -24.58
C GLU A 379 49.80 -26.20 -24.64
N SER A 380 48.59 -26.35 -24.09
CA SER A 380 47.87 -27.63 -24.02
C SER A 380 46.96 -27.91 -25.23
N ARG A 381 46.81 -26.97 -26.17
CA ARG A 381 45.91 -27.12 -27.33
C ARG A 381 46.51 -28.08 -28.37
N LYS A 382 46.25 -29.39 -28.22
CA LYS A 382 46.37 -30.35 -29.33
C LYS A 382 45.21 -30.16 -30.31
N CYS A 383 45.47 -30.30 -31.61
CA CYS A 383 44.46 -30.31 -32.65
C CYS A 383 43.48 -31.47 -32.40
N ILE A 384 42.28 -31.15 -31.90
CA ILE A 384 41.26 -32.15 -31.55
C ILE A 384 40.62 -32.62 -32.86
N SER A 385 40.85 -33.89 -33.21
CA SER A 385 40.27 -34.57 -34.37
C SER A 385 38.95 -35.30 -34.05
N SER A 386 38.34 -35.06 -32.89
CA SER A 386 37.07 -35.68 -32.50
C SER A 386 35.91 -34.73 -32.78
N GLU A 387 34.94 -35.18 -33.57
CA GLU A 387 33.66 -34.49 -33.79
C GLU A 387 33.04 -34.16 -32.43
N VAL A 388 32.95 -32.87 -32.10
CA VAL A 388 32.24 -32.39 -30.90
C VAL A 388 30.75 -32.55 -31.18
N GLU A 389 30.00 -33.10 -30.23
CA GLU A 389 28.55 -33.23 -30.34
C GLU A 389 27.91 -31.82 -30.45
N PHE A 390 27.21 -31.58 -31.56
CA PHE A 390 26.62 -30.27 -31.85
C PHE A 390 25.42 -30.01 -30.94
N HIS A 391 25.47 -28.90 -30.20
CA HIS A 391 24.38 -28.42 -29.37
C HIS A 391 23.98 -27.03 -29.87
N PRO A 392 22.75 -26.84 -30.39
CA PRO A 392 22.31 -25.54 -30.89
C PRO A 392 22.22 -24.54 -29.72
N SER A 393 22.89 -23.40 -29.88
CA SER A 393 22.91 -22.30 -28.89
C SER A 393 21.60 -21.50 -28.86
N TRP A 394 20.78 -21.62 -29.90
CA TRP A 394 19.53 -20.88 -30.09
C TRP A 394 18.46 -21.73 -30.77
N PHE A 395 17.21 -21.53 -30.34
CA PHE A 395 16.03 -22.18 -30.91
C PHE A 395 14.90 -21.15 -31.10
N ALA A 396 14.06 -21.35 -32.12
CA ALA A 396 12.80 -20.62 -32.27
C ALA A 396 11.63 -21.58 -32.03
N ALA A 397 10.72 -21.20 -31.15
CA ALA A 397 9.50 -21.96 -30.92
C ALA A 397 8.60 -21.89 -32.16
N LYS A 398 8.09 -23.04 -32.61
CA LYS A 398 7.06 -23.13 -33.65
C LYS A 398 5.73 -23.44 -32.99
N PHE A 399 4.85 -22.45 -32.95
CA PHE A 399 3.52 -22.61 -32.36
C PHE A 399 2.51 -23.13 -33.38
N ASP A 400 1.66 -24.05 -32.93
CA ASP A 400 0.56 -24.59 -33.72
C ASP A 400 -0.60 -23.57 -33.80
N ALA A 401 -1.18 -23.40 -34.98
CA ALA A 401 -2.27 -22.44 -35.19
C ALA A 401 -3.56 -22.85 -34.45
N SER A 402 -3.75 -24.14 -34.15
CA SER A 402 -4.94 -24.60 -33.44
C SER A 402 -4.87 -24.45 -31.92
N ASN A 403 -3.69 -24.18 -31.35
CA ASN A 403 -3.48 -24.11 -29.90
C ASN A 403 -3.01 -22.72 -29.48
N LEU A 404 -3.54 -22.19 -28.38
CA LEU A 404 -3.07 -20.92 -27.83
C LEU A 404 -1.64 -21.10 -27.29
N PRO A 405 -0.65 -20.30 -27.73
CA PRO A 405 0.71 -20.43 -27.25
C PRO A 405 0.84 -20.08 -25.76
N SER A 406 1.67 -20.82 -25.04
CA SER A 406 2.05 -20.52 -23.65
C SER A 406 3.54 -20.28 -23.56
N LEU A 407 3.93 -19.06 -23.20
CA LEU A 407 5.32 -18.71 -22.92
C LEU A 407 5.68 -19.11 -21.48
N GLN A 408 6.76 -19.88 -21.31
CA GLN A 408 7.26 -20.25 -19.98
C GLN A 408 8.10 -19.12 -19.37
N ARG A 409 8.06 -19.00 -18.05
CA ARG A 409 8.79 -17.97 -17.28
C ARG A 409 10.25 -18.37 -17.12
N ASP A 410 11.09 -17.97 -18.07
CA ASP A 410 12.50 -17.70 -17.77
C ASP A 410 12.91 -16.36 -18.42
N PRO A 411 12.80 -15.24 -17.68
CA PRO A 411 13.17 -13.91 -18.19
C PRO A 411 14.70 -13.71 -18.31
N SER A 412 15.52 -14.68 -17.87
CA SER A 412 16.98 -14.59 -17.94
C SER A 412 17.56 -15.27 -19.18
N ASP A 413 16.76 -16.06 -19.88
CA ASP A 413 17.20 -16.77 -21.08
C ASP A 413 17.10 -15.85 -22.30
N GLU A 414 18.23 -15.48 -22.89
CA GLU A 414 18.26 -14.74 -24.17
C GLU A 414 17.49 -15.48 -25.28
N SER A 415 17.38 -16.81 -25.21
CA SER A 415 16.62 -17.63 -26.16
C SER A 415 15.12 -17.25 -26.21
N SER A 416 14.60 -16.68 -25.12
CA SER A 416 13.20 -16.25 -25.00
C SER A 416 12.81 -15.15 -25.99
N TYR A 417 13.77 -14.37 -26.51
CA TYR A 417 13.51 -13.27 -27.45
C TYR A 417 12.86 -13.76 -28.76
N PHE A 418 13.35 -14.86 -29.34
CA PHE A 418 12.73 -15.45 -30.54
C PHE A 418 11.37 -16.09 -30.22
N GLY A 419 11.16 -16.55 -28.99
CA GLY A 419 9.85 -16.98 -28.50
C GLY A 419 8.82 -15.84 -28.48
N LEU A 420 9.22 -14.62 -28.10
CA LEU A 420 8.36 -13.43 -28.16
C LEU A 420 7.96 -13.10 -29.60
N LEU A 421 8.93 -13.08 -30.52
CA LEU A 421 8.65 -12.82 -31.95
C LEU A 421 7.71 -13.88 -32.55
N ALA A 422 7.89 -15.15 -32.17
CA ALA A 422 7.00 -16.22 -32.60
C ALA A 422 5.59 -16.07 -32.03
N PHE A 423 5.46 -15.61 -30.79
CA PHE A 423 4.17 -15.33 -30.18
C PHE A 423 3.44 -14.18 -30.87
N GLU A 424 4.15 -13.07 -31.14
CA GLU A 424 3.61 -11.90 -31.85
C GLU A 424 3.13 -12.27 -33.26
N ASN A 425 3.93 -13.06 -33.98
CA ASN A 425 3.57 -13.56 -35.31
C ASN A 425 2.35 -14.49 -35.27
N TRP A 426 2.26 -15.36 -34.25
CA TRP A 426 1.08 -16.19 -34.05
C TRP A 426 -0.17 -15.34 -33.78
N VAL A 427 -0.07 -14.28 -32.98
CA VAL A 427 -1.20 -13.35 -32.72
C VAL A 427 -1.64 -12.67 -34.02
N GLU A 428 -0.70 -12.19 -34.83
CA GLU A 428 -1.00 -11.52 -36.10
C GLU A 428 -1.73 -12.44 -37.09
N ILE A 429 -1.33 -13.71 -37.19
CA ILE A 429 -1.80 -14.61 -38.27
C ILE A 429 -2.94 -15.54 -37.81
N SER A 430 -2.93 -15.99 -36.54
CA SER A 430 -3.73 -17.13 -36.08
C SER A 430 -4.77 -16.78 -35.00
N LEU A 431 -4.68 -15.63 -34.31
CA LEU A 431 -5.59 -15.33 -33.19
C LEU A 431 -7.07 -15.27 -33.61
N ASP A 432 -7.38 -14.64 -34.75
CA ASP A 432 -8.78 -14.51 -35.19
C ASP A 432 -9.40 -15.85 -35.62
N SER A 433 -8.63 -16.72 -36.30
CA SER A 433 -9.10 -18.05 -36.67
C SER A 433 -9.26 -18.95 -35.45
N TRP A 434 -8.29 -18.92 -34.52
CA TRP A 434 -8.36 -19.65 -33.24
C TRP A 434 -9.55 -19.18 -32.40
N LEU A 435 -9.80 -17.87 -32.31
CA LEU A 435 -10.93 -17.35 -31.55
C LEU A 435 -12.26 -17.85 -32.12
N ARG A 436 -12.43 -17.89 -33.45
CA ARG A 436 -13.69 -18.35 -34.05
C ARG A 436 -14.05 -19.79 -33.66
N SER A 437 -13.07 -20.67 -33.46
CA SER A 437 -13.34 -22.04 -33.01
C SER A 437 -13.59 -22.15 -31.51
N HIS A 438 -13.04 -21.25 -30.68
CA HIS A 438 -13.10 -21.35 -29.21
C HIS A 438 -14.03 -20.31 -28.55
N ILE A 439 -14.60 -19.34 -29.27
CA ILE A 439 -15.31 -18.18 -28.70
C ILE A 439 -16.44 -18.54 -27.71
N SER A 440 -17.07 -19.70 -27.88
CA SER A 440 -18.20 -20.20 -27.08
C SER A 440 -17.76 -21.05 -25.88
N GLU A 441 -16.48 -21.33 -25.72
CA GLU A 441 -15.95 -22.10 -24.60
C GLU A 441 -15.81 -21.20 -23.37
N LYS A 442 -16.03 -21.76 -22.17
CA LYS A 442 -16.05 -20.96 -20.93
C LYS A 442 -14.65 -20.56 -20.46
N ASP A 443 -13.62 -21.32 -20.82
CA ASP A 443 -12.25 -21.13 -20.37
C ASP A 443 -11.42 -20.22 -21.30
N THR A 444 -11.92 -19.88 -22.50
CA THR A 444 -11.23 -19.04 -23.48
C THR A 444 -10.75 -17.71 -22.91
N CYS A 445 -11.59 -17.01 -22.15
CA CYS A 445 -11.17 -15.76 -21.48
C CYS A 445 -9.98 -15.99 -20.52
N ARG A 446 -9.95 -17.14 -19.82
CA ARG A 446 -8.91 -17.48 -18.83
C ARG A 446 -7.60 -17.80 -19.52
N GLU A 447 -7.66 -18.57 -20.60
CA GLU A 447 -6.51 -18.89 -21.44
C GLU A 447 -5.89 -17.63 -22.04
N LEU A 448 -6.72 -16.74 -22.60
CA LEU A 448 -6.27 -15.44 -23.14
C LEU A 448 -5.64 -14.55 -22.06
N LEU A 449 -6.24 -14.47 -20.87
CA LEU A 449 -5.65 -13.72 -19.75
C LEU A 449 -4.29 -14.28 -19.34
N GLY A 450 -4.16 -15.61 -19.26
CA GLY A 450 -2.91 -16.30 -18.96
C GLY A 450 -1.83 -15.98 -19.99
N ALA A 451 -2.13 -16.18 -21.28
CA ALA A 451 -1.22 -15.90 -22.38
C ALA A 451 -0.79 -14.41 -22.42
N MET A 452 -1.74 -13.48 -22.26
CA MET A 452 -1.46 -12.05 -22.23
C MET A 452 -0.55 -11.65 -21.07
N ARG A 453 -0.81 -12.14 -19.85
CA ARG A 453 0.01 -11.82 -18.67
C ARG A 453 1.42 -12.37 -18.81
N SER A 454 1.58 -13.61 -19.28
CA SER A 454 2.89 -14.21 -19.53
C SER A 454 3.67 -13.45 -20.59
N TYR A 455 3.03 -13.13 -21.73
CA TYR A 455 3.65 -12.35 -22.80
C TYR A 455 4.06 -10.95 -22.33
N HIS A 456 3.14 -10.18 -21.74
CA HIS A 456 3.44 -8.82 -21.30
C HIS A 456 4.57 -8.78 -20.27
N GLN A 457 4.61 -9.73 -19.32
CA GLN A 457 5.69 -9.81 -18.33
C GLN A 457 7.06 -10.00 -18.98
N ILE A 458 7.20 -10.98 -19.90
CA ILE A 458 8.46 -11.27 -20.57
C ILE A 458 8.82 -10.16 -21.57
N ALA A 459 7.87 -9.72 -22.39
CA ALA A 459 8.10 -8.65 -23.37
C ALA A 459 8.51 -7.33 -22.71
N SER A 460 7.88 -6.94 -21.59
CA SER A 460 8.19 -5.68 -20.91
C SER A 460 9.63 -5.61 -20.38
N SER A 461 10.23 -6.75 -19.99
CA SER A 461 11.63 -6.79 -19.55
C SER A 461 12.59 -6.77 -20.74
N HIS A 462 12.34 -7.57 -21.78
CA HIS A 462 13.23 -7.65 -22.95
C HIS A 462 13.18 -6.41 -23.85
N TYR A 463 12.03 -5.73 -23.91
CA TYR A 463 11.82 -4.56 -24.79
C TYR A 463 12.05 -3.23 -24.08
N SER A 464 12.56 -3.24 -22.85
CA SER A 464 12.83 -2.01 -22.11
C SER A 464 13.68 -1.04 -22.93
N ASP A 465 13.33 0.24 -22.90
CA ASP A 465 14.01 1.33 -23.61
C ASP A 465 13.99 1.23 -25.16
N ASN A 466 13.21 0.31 -25.75
CA ASN A 466 12.98 0.25 -27.19
C ASN A 466 11.54 0.68 -27.55
N PRO A 467 11.31 1.94 -27.98
CA PRO A 467 9.97 2.44 -28.30
C PRO A 467 9.21 1.63 -29.35
N GLU A 468 9.91 1.05 -30.31
CA GLU A 468 9.30 0.28 -31.40
C GLU A 468 8.77 -1.06 -30.91
N LEU A 469 9.58 -1.81 -30.16
CA LEU A 469 9.16 -3.11 -29.63
C LEU A 469 8.13 -2.97 -28.51
N LEU A 470 8.24 -1.94 -27.67
CA LEU A 470 7.19 -1.61 -26.71
C LEU A 470 5.88 -1.32 -27.44
N SER A 471 5.93 -0.65 -28.59
CA SER A 471 4.73 -0.39 -29.39
C SER A 471 4.09 -1.66 -29.95
N PHE A 472 4.90 -2.64 -30.38
CA PHE A 472 4.40 -3.95 -30.83
C PHE A 472 3.82 -4.78 -29.68
N MET A 473 4.44 -4.71 -28.50
CA MET A 473 3.92 -5.33 -27.29
C MET A 473 2.55 -4.77 -26.91
N LEU A 474 2.40 -3.45 -26.90
CA LEU A 474 1.13 -2.79 -26.60
C LEU A 474 0.03 -3.21 -27.59
N LEU A 475 0.36 -3.24 -28.89
CA LEU A 475 -0.57 -3.66 -29.94
C LEU A 475 -1.02 -5.13 -29.77
N THR A 476 -0.06 -6.04 -29.56
CA THR A 476 -0.31 -7.47 -29.37
C THR A 476 -1.18 -7.74 -28.13
N VAL A 477 -0.90 -7.05 -27.02
CA VAL A 477 -1.71 -7.15 -25.79
C VAL A 477 -3.14 -6.70 -26.03
N LEU A 478 -3.35 -5.64 -26.81
CA LEU A 478 -4.69 -5.14 -27.12
C LEU A 478 -5.46 -6.06 -28.06
N GLU A 479 -4.81 -6.73 -29.00
CA GLU A 479 -5.46 -7.74 -29.85
C GLU A 479 -5.93 -8.94 -29.03
N LEU A 480 -5.12 -9.42 -28.09
CA LEU A 480 -5.52 -10.46 -27.13
C LEU A 480 -6.70 -9.99 -26.27
N TRP A 481 -6.70 -8.73 -25.82
CA TRP A 481 -7.84 -8.16 -25.10
C TRP A 481 -9.10 -8.10 -25.96
N VAL A 482 -9.01 -7.68 -27.23
CA VAL A 482 -10.13 -7.68 -28.17
C VAL A 482 -10.71 -9.09 -28.32
N ALA A 483 -9.86 -10.12 -28.42
CA ALA A 483 -10.31 -11.51 -28.46
C ALA A 483 -11.06 -11.92 -27.19
N CYS A 484 -10.57 -11.52 -26.02
CA CYS A 484 -11.22 -11.79 -24.74
C CYS A 484 -12.55 -11.04 -24.60
N ASP A 485 -12.61 -9.77 -25.00
CA ASP A 485 -13.83 -8.95 -24.99
C ASP A 485 -14.92 -9.53 -25.91
N LYS A 486 -14.54 -10.03 -27.09
CA LYS A 486 -15.44 -10.74 -28.01
C LYS A 486 -16.00 -12.03 -27.36
N SER A 487 -15.16 -12.85 -26.73
CA SER A 487 -15.62 -14.07 -26.05
C SER A 487 -16.51 -13.76 -24.84
N ALA A 488 -16.10 -12.83 -23.97
CA ALA A 488 -16.89 -12.45 -22.80
C ALA A 488 -18.25 -11.84 -23.18
N SER A 489 -18.30 -11.04 -24.24
CA SER A 489 -19.54 -10.47 -24.78
C SER A 489 -20.44 -11.52 -25.45
N CYS A 490 -19.87 -12.61 -25.98
CA CYS A 490 -20.62 -13.76 -26.49
C CYS A 490 -21.36 -14.49 -25.35
N HIS A 491 -20.67 -14.73 -24.24
CA HIS A 491 -21.25 -15.37 -23.04
C HIS A 491 -22.23 -14.46 -22.29
N HIS A 492 -21.98 -13.14 -22.26
CA HIS A 492 -22.74 -12.18 -21.50
C HIS A 492 -23.06 -10.94 -22.33
N THR A 493 -24.15 -11.01 -23.12
CA THR A 493 -24.60 -9.90 -23.98
C THR A 493 -24.88 -8.59 -23.21
N LEU A 494 -25.23 -8.68 -21.92
CA LEU A 494 -25.37 -7.54 -21.02
C LEU A 494 -24.11 -6.67 -20.96
N LEU A 495 -22.93 -7.26 -21.15
CA LEU A 495 -21.64 -6.56 -21.15
C LEU A 495 -21.59 -5.46 -22.22
N LEU A 496 -22.27 -5.67 -23.35
CA LEU A 496 -22.29 -4.74 -24.47
C LEU A 496 -22.92 -3.38 -24.11
N ASP A 497 -23.79 -3.35 -23.10
CA ASP A 497 -24.43 -2.12 -22.60
C ASP A 497 -23.47 -1.21 -21.81
N TYR A 498 -22.23 -1.62 -21.56
CA TYR A 498 -21.25 -0.89 -20.76
C TYR A 498 -20.01 -0.54 -21.59
N ASP A 499 -19.44 0.63 -21.29
CA ASP A 499 -18.16 1.07 -21.84
C ASP A 499 -17.04 0.21 -21.23
N PRO A 500 -16.14 -0.38 -22.05
CA PRO A 500 -14.97 -1.10 -21.53
C PRO A 500 -13.90 -0.17 -20.90
N GLU A 501 -14.02 1.15 -21.05
CA GLU A 501 -13.11 2.19 -20.51
C GLU A 501 -11.65 2.08 -21.02
N ILE A 502 -11.38 1.36 -22.12
CA ILE A 502 -10.04 1.28 -22.73
C ILE A 502 -9.67 2.62 -23.37
N PRO A 503 -8.60 3.32 -22.93
CA PRO A 503 -8.18 4.59 -23.53
C PRO A 503 -7.38 4.38 -24.81
N CYS A 504 -8.06 4.09 -25.92
CA CYS A 504 -7.43 3.85 -27.22
C CYS A 504 -6.68 5.06 -27.79
N GLU A 505 -6.94 6.26 -27.28
CA GLU A 505 -6.27 7.51 -27.69
C GLU A 505 -4.76 7.46 -27.42
N LEU A 506 -4.32 6.72 -26.38
CA LEU A 506 -2.89 6.51 -26.10
C LEU A 506 -2.14 5.80 -27.22
N LEU A 507 -2.85 5.09 -28.10
CA LEU A 507 -2.27 4.30 -29.19
C LEU A 507 -1.82 5.16 -30.38
N GLU A 508 -2.18 6.45 -30.40
CA GLU A 508 -1.62 7.41 -31.35
C GLU A 508 -0.11 7.58 -31.19
N SER A 509 0.45 7.25 -30.03
CA SER A 509 1.89 7.32 -29.77
C SER A 509 2.68 6.10 -30.26
N LEU A 510 2.03 5.01 -30.69
CA LEU A 510 2.74 3.79 -31.11
C LEU A 510 3.67 4.04 -32.32
N ILE A 511 4.86 3.44 -32.28
CA ILE A 511 5.85 3.44 -33.36
C ILE A 511 5.64 2.22 -34.26
N LEU A 512 5.01 2.41 -35.42
CA LEU A 512 4.58 1.34 -36.33
C LEU A 512 5.18 1.52 -37.75
N PRO A 513 6.33 0.87 -38.06
CA PRO A 513 7.00 1.00 -39.35
C PRO A 513 6.17 0.55 -40.56
N PHE A 514 5.35 -0.49 -40.42
CA PHE A 514 4.70 -1.17 -41.55
C PHE A 514 3.20 -0.88 -41.64
N LYS A 515 2.68 -0.86 -42.88
CA LYS A 515 1.25 -0.66 -43.16
C LYS A 515 0.37 -1.74 -42.52
N GLY A 516 0.84 -2.99 -42.47
CA GLY A 516 0.12 -4.10 -41.82
C GLY A 516 -0.14 -3.84 -40.34
N GLN A 517 0.84 -3.29 -39.62
CA GLN A 517 0.72 -2.94 -38.21
C GLN A 517 -0.26 -1.77 -37.98
N MET A 518 -0.28 -0.79 -38.88
CA MET A 518 -1.25 0.30 -38.84
C MET A 518 -2.68 -0.19 -39.06
N LYS A 519 -2.86 -1.22 -39.90
CA LYS A 519 -4.15 -1.90 -40.08
C LYS A 519 -4.59 -2.59 -38.80
N ARG A 520 -3.70 -3.38 -38.17
CA ARG A 520 -3.95 -4.03 -36.87
C ARG A 520 -4.38 -3.02 -35.80
N LEU A 521 -3.66 -1.89 -35.69
CA LEU A 521 -4.05 -0.79 -34.79
C LEU A 521 -5.45 -0.24 -35.12
N SER A 522 -5.73 0.01 -36.40
CA SER A 522 -7.05 0.49 -36.84
C SER A 522 -8.18 -0.49 -36.49
N ASP A 523 -7.93 -1.80 -36.55
CA ASP A 523 -8.91 -2.83 -36.21
C ASP A 523 -9.22 -2.83 -34.69
N VAL A 524 -8.20 -2.64 -33.85
CA VAL A 524 -8.34 -2.48 -32.39
C VAL A 524 -9.14 -1.21 -32.06
N GLU A 525 -8.77 -0.06 -32.62
CA GLU A 525 -9.48 1.21 -32.41
C GLU A 525 -10.95 1.12 -32.88
N ALA A 526 -11.20 0.48 -34.02
CA ALA A 526 -12.54 0.25 -34.53
C ALA A 526 -13.39 -0.61 -33.58
N HIS A 527 -12.81 -1.66 -33.00
CA HIS A 527 -13.49 -2.51 -32.01
C HIS A 527 -13.87 -1.71 -30.76
N VAL A 528 -12.93 -0.95 -30.18
CA VAL A 528 -13.20 -0.13 -28.98
C VAL A 528 -14.26 0.94 -29.27
N LYS A 529 -14.18 1.60 -30.43
CA LYS A 529 -15.16 2.61 -30.85
C LYS A 529 -16.56 2.01 -31.03
N ASP A 530 -16.66 0.84 -31.66
CA ASP A 530 -17.93 0.11 -31.80
C ASP A 530 -18.48 -0.30 -30.42
N ARG A 531 -17.62 -0.79 -29.51
CA ARG A 531 -18.02 -1.14 -28.14
C ARG A 531 -18.57 0.07 -27.38
N ARG A 532 -17.88 1.21 -27.42
CA ARG A 532 -18.34 2.48 -26.83
C ARG A 532 -19.66 2.96 -27.46
N GLY A 533 -19.82 2.81 -28.78
CA GLY A 533 -21.04 3.17 -29.50
C GLY A 533 -22.26 2.31 -29.14
N ARG A 534 -22.05 1.03 -28.78
CA ARG A 534 -23.10 0.13 -28.29
C ARG A 534 -23.42 0.32 -26.80
N ALA A 535 -22.51 0.92 -26.02
CA ALA A 535 -22.70 1.16 -24.60
C ALA A 535 -23.83 2.18 -24.35
N LYS A 536 -24.59 1.99 -23.27
CA LYS A 536 -25.64 2.92 -22.87
C LYS A 536 -25.05 4.03 -22.01
N GLN A 537 -25.03 5.25 -22.54
CA GLN A 537 -24.41 6.42 -21.88
C GLN A 537 -24.93 6.72 -20.47
N SER A 538 -26.14 6.27 -20.13
CA SER A 538 -26.71 6.44 -18.78
C SER A 538 -26.27 5.39 -17.74
N ASN A 539 -25.53 4.35 -18.17
CA ASN A 539 -25.01 3.33 -17.28
C ASN A 539 -23.74 3.85 -16.57
N PRO A 540 -23.55 3.53 -15.29
CA PRO A 540 -22.35 3.91 -14.56
C PRO A 540 -21.14 3.06 -14.99
N CYS A 541 -19.94 3.51 -14.62
CA CYS A 541 -18.69 2.77 -14.84
C CYS A 541 -18.79 1.35 -14.28
N ILE A 542 -18.41 0.36 -15.09
CA ILE A 542 -18.55 -1.06 -14.77
C ILE A 542 -17.61 -1.54 -13.65
N PHE A 543 -16.52 -0.79 -13.38
CA PHE A 543 -15.49 -1.17 -12.41
C PHE A 543 -15.68 -0.58 -11.01
N SER A 544 -16.32 0.60 -10.90
CA SER A 544 -16.41 1.35 -9.64
C SER A 544 -17.83 1.48 -9.08
N SER A 545 -18.87 1.15 -9.86
CA SER A 545 -20.27 1.34 -9.43
C SER A 545 -20.77 0.19 -8.55
N PHE A 546 -21.06 0.48 -7.27
CA PHE A 546 -21.59 -0.48 -6.31
C PHE A 546 -23.02 -0.11 -5.86
N GLY A 547 -23.95 -1.07 -5.95
CA GLY A 547 -25.32 -0.91 -5.44
C GLY A 547 -26.20 0.08 -6.22
N HIS A 548 -25.85 0.39 -7.47
CA HIS A 548 -26.66 1.27 -8.32
C HIS A 548 -27.61 0.45 -9.20
N ALA A 549 -28.85 0.91 -9.42
CA ALA A 549 -29.87 0.16 -10.18
C ALA A 549 -29.43 -0.22 -11.61
N LYS A 550 -28.62 0.64 -12.24
CA LYS A 550 -28.05 0.42 -13.58
C LYS A 550 -26.65 -0.22 -13.57
N SER A 551 -26.07 -0.53 -12.41
CA SER A 551 -24.76 -1.20 -12.34
C SER A 551 -24.85 -2.63 -12.90
N PHE A 552 -23.75 -3.12 -13.46
CA PHE A 552 -23.70 -4.47 -14.04
C PHE A 552 -24.10 -5.56 -13.02
N PRO A 553 -23.57 -5.57 -11.77
CA PRO A 553 -23.94 -6.56 -10.77
C PRO A 553 -25.45 -6.65 -10.51
N VAL A 554 -26.13 -5.51 -10.36
CA VAL A 554 -27.58 -5.45 -10.08
C VAL A 554 -28.41 -5.94 -11.26
N ARG A 555 -28.05 -5.54 -12.48
CA ARG A 555 -28.74 -5.96 -13.69
C ARG A 555 -28.53 -7.45 -13.96
N TYR A 556 -27.32 -7.97 -13.76
CA TYR A 556 -27.03 -9.39 -13.90
C TYR A 556 -27.77 -10.23 -12.85
N PHE A 557 -27.78 -9.79 -11.59
CA PHE A 557 -28.54 -10.43 -10.51
C PHE A 557 -30.02 -10.58 -10.87
N SER A 558 -30.61 -9.54 -11.47
CA SER A 558 -32.03 -9.53 -11.84
C SER A 558 -32.41 -10.61 -12.86
N SER A 559 -31.46 -11.04 -13.69
CA SER A 559 -31.65 -12.11 -14.68
C SER A 559 -31.11 -13.48 -14.24
N SER A 560 -30.38 -13.57 -13.12
CA SER A 560 -29.70 -14.79 -12.69
C SER A 560 -30.44 -15.46 -11.53
N VAL A 561 -31.06 -16.62 -11.81
CA VAL A 561 -31.74 -17.44 -10.81
C VAL A 561 -30.77 -17.91 -9.72
N ASP A 562 -29.56 -18.34 -10.10
CA ASP A 562 -28.55 -18.82 -9.15
C ASP A 562 -28.18 -17.77 -8.08
N HIS A 563 -28.07 -16.50 -8.48
CA HIS A 563 -27.79 -15.40 -7.55
C HIS A 563 -29.00 -15.07 -6.67
N GLN A 564 -30.22 -15.16 -7.19
CA GLN A 564 -31.43 -14.99 -6.41
C GLN A 564 -31.58 -16.12 -5.36
N ASP A 565 -31.20 -17.34 -5.72
CA ASP A 565 -31.17 -18.49 -4.82
C ASP A 565 -30.06 -18.37 -3.78
N LEU A 566 -28.91 -17.80 -4.15
CA LEU A 566 -27.85 -17.49 -3.20
C LEU A 566 -28.29 -16.44 -2.17
N LEU A 567 -28.97 -15.36 -2.62
CA LEU A 567 -29.53 -14.36 -1.71
C LEU A 567 -30.50 -15.00 -0.72
N ARG A 568 -31.45 -15.81 -1.21
CA ARG A 568 -32.43 -16.51 -0.36
C ARG A 568 -31.75 -17.41 0.67
N ARG A 569 -30.77 -18.22 0.26
CA ARG A 569 -30.00 -19.09 1.17
C ARG A 569 -29.30 -18.28 2.27
N ILE A 570 -28.64 -17.18 1.93
CA ILE A 570 -27.97 -16.32 2.91
C ILE A 570 -28.98 -15.72 3.91
N GLU A 571 -30.12 -15.23 3.43
CA GLU A 571 -31.15 -14.63 4.28
C GLU A 571 -31.87 -15.66 5.17
N ASP A 572 -32.11 -16.88 4.67
CA ASP A 572 -32.70 -17.98 5.42
C ASP A 572 -31.77 -18.45 6.53
N ASP A 573 -30.48 -18.62 6.24
CA ASP A 573 -29.44 -18.97 7.22
C ASP A 573 -29.34 -17.90 8.31
N ALA A 574 -29.30 -16.62 7.91
CA ALA A 574 -29.26 -15.48 8.83
C ALA A 574 -30.51 -15.36 9.69
N SER A 575 -31.69 -15.68 9.14
CA SER A 575 -32.96 -15.65 9.87
C SER A 575 -33.00 -16.73 10.95
N ARG A 576 -32.58 -17.95 10.63
CA ARG A 576 -32.51 -19.05 11.60
C ARG A 576 -31.55 -18.73 12.74
N GLU A 577 -30.37 -18.20 12.41
CA GLU A 577 -29.38 -17.80 13.41
C GLU A 577 -29.88 -16.63 14.27
N ARG A 578 -30.57 -15.65 13.68
CA ARG A 578 -31.18 -14.53 14.40
C ARG A 578 -32.26 -14.98 15.38
N GLU A 579 -33.10 -15.95 14.99
CA GLU A 579 -34.10 -16.55 15.90
C GLU A 579 -33.44 -17.29 17.06
N ARG A 580 -32.40 -18.10 16.76
CA ARG A 580 -31.60 -18.78 17.78
C ARG A 580 -31.03 -17.77 18.78
N LYS A 581 -30.50 -16.65 18.28
CA LYS A 581 -29.92 -15.60 19.12
C LYS A 581 -30.97 -14.84 19.94
N ARG A 582 -32.19 -14.67 19.42
CA ARG A 582 -33.31 -14.10 20.19
C ARG A 582 -33.70 -15.03 21.35
N GLY A 583 -33.75 -16.34 21.13
CA GLY A 583 -33.98 -17.33 22.18
C GLY A 583 -32.90 -17.27 23.26
N GLU A 584 -31.62 -17.20 22.85
CA GLU A 584 -30.47 -17.04 23.76
C GLU A 584 -30.59 -15.77 24.62
N PHE A 585 -30.97 -14.63 24.03
CA PHE A 585 -31.16 -13.37 24.76
C PHE A 585 -32.27 -13.46 25.81
N ARG A 586 -33.41 -14.07 25.46
CA ARG A 586 -34.54 -14.23 26.40
C ARG A 586 -34.15 -15.10 27.60
N ALA A 587 -33.49 -16.23 27.34
CA ALA A 587 -33.01 -17.13 28.40
C ALA A 587 -32.04 -16.42 29.36
N LEU A 588 -31.05 -15.68 28.83
CA LEU A 588 -30.12 -14.91 29.65
C LEU A 588 -30.80 -13.78 30.42
N LYS A 589 -31.84 -13.16 29.87
CA LYS A 589 -32.62 -12.11 30.57
C LYS A 589 -33.44 -12.70 31.72
N GLU A 590 -33.99 -13.89 31.54
CA GLU A 590 -34.68 -14.63 32.62
C GLU A 590 -33.70 -15.01 33.73
N GLU A 591 -32.52 -15.52 33.39
CA GLU A 591 -31.45 -15.84 34.36
C GLU A 591 -30.99 -14.60 35.12
N TYR A 592 -30.80 -13.47 34.43
CA TYR A 592 -30.50 -12.18 35.05
C TYR A 592 -31.58 -11.77 36.06
N ASN A 593 -32.85 -11.81 35.65
CA ASN A 593 -33.97 -11.46 36.52
C ASN A 593 -34.05 -12.38 37.74
N PHE A 594 -33.79 -13.68 37.58
CA PHE A 594 -33.73 -14.64 38.68
C PHE A 594 -32.65 -14.27 39.69
N HIS A 595 -31.42 -14.00 39.24
CA HIS A 595 -30.33 -13.59 40.14
C HIS A 595 -30.59 -12.26 40.84
N VAL A 596 -31.16 -11.27 40.14
CA VAL A 596 -31.57 -9.99 40.74
C VAL A 596 -32.67 -10.19 41.79
N GLU A 597 -33.60 -11.11 41.57
CA GLU A 597 -34.65 -11.44 42.55
C GLU A 597 -34.08 -12.13 43.80
N GLN A 598 -33.15 -13.08 43.64
CA GLN A 598 -32.45 -13.71 44.77
C GLN A 598 -31.62 -12.71 45.57
N TYR A 599 -30.94 -11.78 44.88
CA TYR A 599 -30.20 -10.69 45.51
C TYR A 599 -31.09 -9.80 46.40
N LYS A 600 -32.34 -9.55 45.98
CA LYS A 600 -33.31 -8.77 46.77
C LYS A 600 -33.84 -9.53 48.00
N LYS A 601 -33.91 -10.86 47.94
CA LYS A 601 -34.50 -11.70 49.01
C LYS A 601 -33.50 -12.09 50.10
N LEU A 602 -32.22 -12.26 49.76
CA LEU A 602 -31.21 -12.79 50.68
C LEU A 602 -30.57 -11.69 51.54
N PRO A 603 -30.40 -11.89 52.86
CA PRO A 603 -29.62 -10.97 53.69
C PRO A 603 -28.11 -11.17 53.52
N CYS A 604 -27.33 -10.12 53.81
CA CYS A 604 -25.88 -10.22 53.91
C CYS A 604 -25.46 -10.91 55.21
N ILE A 605 -24.50 -11.85 55.14
CA ILE A 605 -23.87 -12.44 56.33
C ILE A 605 -22.70 -11.55 56.76
N LYS A 606 -22.64 -11.19 58.05
CA LYS A 606 -21.59 -10.35 58.65
C LYS A 606 -20.92 -11.10 59.81
N TYR A 607 -19.61 -10.94 59.96
CA TYR A 607 -18.81 -11.42 61.08
C TYR A 607 -18.34 -10.25 61.94
N ARG A 608 -18.29 -10.41 63.26
CA ARG A 608 -17.79 -9.38 64.17
C ARG A 608 -16.28 -9.57 64.37
N ILE A 609 -15.48 -8.60 63.99
CA ILE A 609 -14.03 -8.58 64.23
C ILE A 609 -13.67 -7.34 65.03
N VAL A 610 -12.68 -7.42 65.91
CA VAL A 610 -12.22 -6.26 66.69
C VAL A 610 -11.10 -5.58 65.92
N ASP A 611 -11.24 -4.28 65.71
CA ASP A 611 -10.19 -3.46 65.09
C ASP A 611 -9.00 -3.36 66.05
N SER A 612 -7.83 -3.84 65.60
CA SER A 612 -6.63 -3.92 66.44
C SER A 612 -6.01 -2.57 66.80
N ALA A 613 -6.37 -1.49 66.10
CA ALA A 613 -5.85 -0.14 66.34
C ALA A 613 -6.75 0.68 67.28
N THR A 614 -8.04 0.35 67.38
CA THR A 614 -9.04 1.15 68.14
C THR A 614 -9.77 0.37 69.23
N GLY A 615 -9.68 -0.96 69.24
CA GLY A 615 -10.38 -1.82 70.20
C GLY A 615 -11.90 -1.91 69.98
N VAL A 616 -12.41 -1.29 68.91
CA VAL A 616 -13.85 -1.25 68.61
C VAL A 616 -14.25 -2.48 67.79
N PRO A 617 -15.33 -3.20 68.17
CA PRO A 617 -15.86 -4.29 67.36
C PRO A 617 -16.52 -3.74 66.09
N ARG A 618 -16.04 -4.18 64.92
CA ARG A 618 -16.60 -3.88 63.59
C ARG A 618 -17.24 -5.12 62.98
N GLU A 619 -18.37 -4.94 62.29
CA GLU A 619 -18.98 -5.99 61.49
C GLU A 619 -18.42 -5.99 60.07
N VAL A 620 -17.74 -7.06 59.70
CA VAL A 620 -17.17 -7.27 58.36
C VAL A 620 -18.02 -8.24 57.57
N HIS A 621 -18.28 -7.88 56.32
CA HIS A 621 -19.06 -8.67 55.40
C HIS A 621 -18.37 -9.99 55.06
N CYS A 622 -19.12 -11.10 55.05
CA CYS A 622 -18.59 -12.41 54.67
C CYS A 622 -18.13 -12.40 53.20
N SER A 623 -16.89 -12.80 52.94
CA SER A 623 -16.34 -12.86 51.57
C SER A 623 -17.09 -13.85 50.67
N SER A 624 -17.76 -14.86 51.23
CA SER A 624 -18.57 -15.86 50.54
C SER A 624 -20.08 -15.60 50.65
N CYS A 625 -20.49 -14.32 50.76
CA CYS A 625 -21.90 -13.96 50.87
C CYS A 625 -22.71 -14.39 49.64
N ARG A 626 -23.71 -15.26 49.85
CA ARG A 626 -24.62 -15.75 48.80
C ARG A 626 -25.42 -14.63 48.11
N ARG A 627 -25.85 -13.61 48.86
CA ARG A 627 -26.53 -12.44 48.28
C ARG A 627 -25.63 -11.74 47.26
N CYS A 628 -24.40 -11.42 47.64
CA CYS A 628 -23.44 -10.72 46.78
C CYS A 628 -22.98 -11.59 45.60
N LEU A 629 -22.91 -12.92 45.78
CA LEU A 629 -22.67 -13.86 44.68
C LEU A 629 -23.75 -13.74 43.59
N HIS A 630 -25.04 -13.66 43.97
CA HIS A 630 -26.12 -13.49 42.98
C HIS A 630 -26.04 -12.15 42.23
N LEU A 631 -25.63 -11.07 42.88
CA LEU A 631 -25.38 -9.80 42.19
C LEU A 631 -24.22 -9.93 41.18
N HIS A 632 -23.12 -10.54 41.60
CA HIS A 632 -21.96 -10.78 40.73
C HIS A 632 -22.33 -11.67 39.53
N LEU A 633 -23.10 -12.74 39.75
CA LEU A 633 -23.58 -13.59 38.67
C LEU A 633 -24.47 -12.80 37.68
N ALA A 634 -25.38 -11.96 38.18
CA ALA A 634 -26.21 -11.11 37.33
C ALA A 634 -25.36 -10.11 36.51
N GLU A 635 -24.35 -9.48 37.11
CA GLU A 635 -23.45 -8.52 36.45
C GLU A 635 -22.51 -9.18 35.44
N ALA A 636 -22.16 -10.46 35.64
CA ALA A 636 -21.30 -11.22 34.73
C ALA A 636 -22.00 -11.68 33.45
N LEU A 637 -23.35 -11.69 33.40
CA LEU A 637 -24.09 -12.13 32.23
C LEU A 637 -23.92 -11.16 31.05
N SER A 638 -23.48 -11.72 29.92
CA SER A 638 -23.33 -10.97 28.67
C SER A 638 -23.75 -11.81 27.47
N ILE A 639 -24.08 -11.14 26.37
CA ILE A 639 -24.46 -11.76 25.10
C ILE A 639 -23.68 -11.13 23.96
N GLU A 640 -23.31 -11.94 22.98
CA GLU A 640 -22.69 -11.44 21.76
C GLU A 640 -23.72 -10.96 20.74
N VAL A 641 -23.40 -9.91 19.97
CA VAL A 641 -24.29 -9.40 18.92
C VAL A 641 -24.36 -10.34 17.72
N HIS A 642 -25.55 -10.47 17.14
CA HIS A 642 -25.76 -11.06 15.81
C HIS A 642 -25.91 -9.96 14.77
N GLU A 643 -24.95 -9.87 13.85
CA GLU A 643 -24.96 -8.93 12.73
C GLU A 643 -25.54 -9.58 11.46
N TRP A 644 -26.51 -8.91 10.82
CA TRP A 644 -27.06 -9.34 9.53
C TRP A 644 -25.97 -9.39 8.45
N PRO A 645 -25.89 -10.46 7.62
CA PRO A 645 -24.75 -10.66 6.72
C PRO A 645 -24.74 -9.75 5.49
N LEU A 646 -25.87 -9.16 5.10
CA LEU A 646 -25.97 -8.35 3.88
C LEU A 646 -26.33 -6.90 4.18
N PRO A 647 -25.95 -5.93 3.33
CA PRO A 647 -26.40 -4.55 3.46
C PRO A 647 -27.93 -4.43 3.51
N THR A 648 -28.45 -3.49 4.32
CA THR A 648 -29.89 -3.22 4.41
C THR A 648 -30.48 -2.67 3.10
N ASP A 649 -29.67 -1.97 2.32
CA ASP A 649 -30.05 -1.51 0.98
C ASP A 649 -30.12 -2.70 0.02
N LYS A 650 -31.29 -2.91 -0.58
CA LYS A 650 -31.57 -4.04 -1.47
C LYS A 650 -30.62 -4.10 -2.67
N LEU A 651 -30.30 -2.96 -3.29
CA LEU A 651 -29.43 -2.93 -4.47
C LEU A 651 -27.98 -3.24 -4.08
N LYS A 652 -27.52 -2.73 -2.93
CA LYS A 652 -26.20 -3.09 -2.39
C LYS A 652 -26.14 -4.57 -2.03
N ALA A 653 -27.19 -5.15 -1.44
CA ALA A 653 -27.26 -6.58 -1.16
C ALA A 653 -27.16 -7.42 -2.44
N GLN A 654 -27.88 -7.04 -3.51
CA GLN A 654 -27.79 -7.69 -4.82
C GLN A 654 -26.37 -7.64 -5.40
N SER A 655 -25.71 -6.47 -5.35
CA SER A 655 -24.31 -6.34 -5.75
C SER A 655 -23.37 -7.20 -4.89
N THR A 656 -23.56 -7.23 -3.57
CA THR A 656 -22.76 -8.07 -2.66
C THR A 656 -22.90 -9.55 -3.02
N VAL A 657 -24.12 -10.02 -3.29
CA VAL A 657 -24.36 -11.42 -3.69
C VAL A 657 -23.73 -11.74 -5.03
N PHE A 658 -23.82 -10.84 -6.01
CA PHE A 658 -23.11 -10.98 -7.28
C PHE A 658 -21.60 -11.11 -7.09
N GLU A 659 -21.00 -10.28 -6.24
CA GLU A 659 -19.56 -10.33 -5.98
C GLU A 659 -19.14 -11.51 -5.09
N LEU A 660 -20.05 -12.29 -4.51
CA LEU A 660 -19.67 -13.58 -3.91
C LEU A 660 -19.34 -14.61 -5.00
N GLN A 661 -20.10 -14.60 -6.11
CA GLN A 661 -20.04 -15.60 -7.18
C GLN A 661 -20.16 -14.99 -8.59
N PRO A 662 -19.28 -14.03 -8.99
CA PRO A 662 -19.33 -13.42 -10.29
C PRO A 662 -19.09 -14.48 -11.40
N PRO A 663 -19.78 -14.38 -12.55
CA PRO A 663 -19.59 -15.32 -13.66
C PRO A 663 -18.14 -15.35 -14.13
N ALA A 664 -17.59 -16.55 -14.37
CA ALA A 664 -16.18 -16.72 -14.69
C ALA A 664 -15.72 -15.93 -15.94
N PRO A 665 -16.41 -15.97 -17.10
CA PRO A 665 -16.00 -15.19 -18.27
C PRO A 665 -16.00 -13.68 -17.99
N PHE A 666 -17.01 -13.17 -17.29
CA PHE A 666 -17.08 -11.76 -16.88
C PHE A 666 -15.94 -11.37 -15.94
N ASN A 667 -15.68 -12.17 -14.88
CA ASN A 667 -14.64 -11.83 -13.91
C ASN A 667 -13.26 -11.84 -14.57
N THR A 668 -12.98 -12.82 -15.42
CA THR A 668 -11.71 -12.90 -16.16
C THR A 668 -11.55 -11.74 -17.14
N TRP A 669 -12.60 -11.39 -17.89
CA TRP A 669 -12.59 -10.18 -18.73
C TRP A 669 -12.36 -8.91 -17.91
N ARG A 670 -12.99 -8.80 -16.73
CA ARG A 670 -12.82 -7.65 -15.83
C ARG A 670 -11.38 -7.54 -15.36
N ASP A 671 -10.79 -8.64 -14.89
CA ASP A 671 -9.40 -8.68 -14.45
C ASP A 671 -8.43 -8.36 -15.61
N MET A 672 -8.69 -8.87 -16.82
CA MET A 672 -7.90 -8.58 -18.02
C MET A 672 -8.01 -7.11 -18.43
N THR A 673 -9.21 -6.55 -18.43
CA THR A 673 -9.46 -5.17 -18.87
C THR A 673 -8.79 -4.18 -17.93
N ILE A 674 -8.87 -4.40 -16.62
CA ILE A 674 -8.19 -3.55 -15.63
C ILE A 674 -6.68 -3.69 -15.74
N TYR A 675 -6.17 -4.92 -15.95
CA TYR A 675 -4.75 -5.13 -16.21
C TYR A 675 -4.27 -4.34 -17.44
N VAL A 676 -5.05 -4.33 -18.52
CA VAL A 676 -4.76 -3.51 -19.70
C VAL A 676 -4.76 -2.02 -19.35
N ILE A 677 -5.77 -1.52 -18.63
CA ILE A 677 -5.88 -0.09 -18.29
C ILE A 677 -4.74 0.37 -17.37
N VAL A 678 -4.49 -0.35 -16.29
CA VAL A 678 -3.61 0.09 -15.19
C VAL A 678 -2.17 -0.38 -15.38
N ASP A 679 -1.94 -1.64 -15.77
CA ASP A 679 -0.59 -2.21 -15.83
C ASP A 679 0.06 -2.07 -17.20
N VAL A 680 -0.71 -2.17 -18.27
CA VAL A 680 -0.20 -2.10 -19.65
C VAL A 680 -0.23 -0.65 -20.13
N LEU A 681 -1.39 -0.02 -20.11
CA LEU A 681 -1.60 1.36 -20.54
C LEU A 681 -1.24 2.40 -19.48
N LYS A 682 -0.79 1.95 -18.30
CA LYS A 682 -0.25 2.80 -17.22
C LYS A 682 -1.19 3.94 -16.78
N SER A 683 -2.51 3.74 -16.90
CA SER A 683 -3.49 4.67 -16.33
C SER A 683 -3.47 4.56 -14.81
N ALA A 684 -3.82 5.65 -14.12
CA ALA A 684 -3.77 5.71 -12.67
C ALA A 684 -5.17 5.90 -12.07
N TYR A 685 -5.45 5.24 -10.96
CA TYR A 685 -6.60 5.58 -10.14
C TYR A 685 -6.36 6.91 -9.42
N ASN A 686 -7.44 7.66 -9.19
CA ASN A 686 -7.41 8.76 -8.24
C ASN A 686 -7.17 8.19 -6.83
N ILE A 687 -5.99 8.48 -6.28
CA ILE A 687 -5.62 8.10 -4.91
C ILE A 687 -6.41 9.01 -3.96
N PHE A 688 -7.64 8.61 -3.65
CA PHE A 688 -8.33 9.15 -2.50
C PHE A 688 -7.66 8.59 -1.23
N GLU A 689 -7.55 9.40 -0.18
CA GLU A 689 -7.30 8.94 1.20
C GLU A 689 -8.51 8.12 1.70
N GLY A 690 -8.88 7.06 0.98
CA GLY A 690 -9.87 6.11 1.42
C GLY A 690 -9.35 5.41 2.67
N GLY A 691 -10.18 5.31 3.71
CA GLY A 691 -9.81 4.66 4.97
C GLY A 691 -9.23 3.25 4.76
N ASN A 692 -8.46 2.79 5.75
CA ASN A 692 -7.84 1.45 5.71
C ASN A 692 -8.89 0.37 5.45
N VAL A 693 -8.49 -0.67 4.71
CA VAL A 693 -9.31 -1.88 4.53
C VAL A 693 -9.47 -2.56 5.88
N GLU A 694 -10.69 -2.58 6.40
CA GLU A 694 -11.01 -3.21 7.69
C GLU A 694 -11.32 -4.70 7.55
N LEU A 695 -11.96 -5.07 6.43
CA LEU A 695 -12.42 -6.43 6.16
C LEU A 695 -12.74 -6.61 4.68
N THR A 696 -12.34 -7.73 4.09
CA THR A 696 -12.80 -8.12 2.74
C THR A 696 -14.09 -8.93 2.80
N LEU A 697 -14.86 -8.94 1.71
CA LEU A 697 -16.09 -9.73 1.61
C LEU A 697 -15.82 -11.23 1.80
N GLU A 698 -14.71 -11.74 1.24
CA GLU A 698 -14.25 -13.12 1.42
C GLU A 698 -14.04 -13.47 2.90
N GLN A 699 -13.41 -12.58 3.66
CA GLN A 699 -13.20 -12.78 5.11
C GLN A 699 -14.50 -12.72 5.91
N TYR A 700 -15.52 -12.03 5.42
CA TYR A 700 -16.79 -11.86 6.12
C TYR A 700 -17.79 -13.00 5.85
N LEU A 701 -17.88 -13.45 4.59
CA LEU A 701 -18.79 -14.51 4.13
C LEU A 701 -18.03 -15.63 3.38
N PRO A 702 -17.06 -16.30 4.03
CA PRO A 702 -16.20 -17.28 3.36
C PRO A 702 -16.97 -18.48 2.81
N TYR A 703 -18.02 -18.94 3.50
CA TYR A 703 -18.81 -20.11 3.09
C TYR A 703 -19.56 -19.93 1.77
N PHE A 704 -19.82 -18.69 1.36
CA PHE A 704 -20.56 -18.38 0.14
C PHE A 704 -19.64 -17.92 -1.01
N HIS A 705 -18.35 -17.73 -0.72
CA HIS A 705 -17.37 -17.22 -1.66
C HIS A 705 -16.79 -18.34 -2.53
N ALA A 706 -17.01 -18.27 -3.85
CA ALA A 706 -16.70 -19.38 -4.75
C ALA A 706 -15.33 -19.29 -5.46
N THR A 707 -14.64 -18.15 -5.46
CA THR A 707 -13.45 -17.96 -6.32
C THR A 707 -12.32 -17.26 -5.57
N ALA A 708 -11.20 -17.96 -5.35
CA ALA A 708 -9.99 -17.35 -4.83
C ALA A 708 -9.24 -16.56 -5.93
N GLY A 709 -8.56 -15.47 -5.56
CA GLY A 709 -7.59 -14.78 -6.42
C GLY A 709 -8.15 -13.85 -7.50
N ARG A 710 -9.06 -12.93 -7.13
CA ARG A 710 -9.58 -11.89 -8.03
C ARG A 710 -8.79 -10.59 -7.89
N ARG A 711 -8.63 -9.84 -8.99
CA ARG A 711 -8.02 -8.51 -8.91
C ARG A 711 -8.96 -7.54 -8.21
N LEU A 712 -10.22 -7.45 -8.65
CA LEU A 712 -11.22 -6.65 -7.93
C LEU A 712 -12.00 -7.48 -6.92
N SER A 713 -12.12 -6.93 -5.72
CA SER A 713 -12.96 -7.49 -4.67
C SER A 713 -13.70 -6.40 -3.90
N LEU A 714 -14.75 -6.77 -3.17
CA LEU A 714 -15.40 -5.84 -2.24
C LEU A 714 -14.66 -5.85 -0.91
N ALA A 715 -14.30 -4.67 -0.44
CA ALA A 715 -13.73 -4.43 0.88
C ALA A 715 -14.51 -3.36 1.63
N SER A 716 -14.51 -3.44 2.96
CA SER A 716 -15.23 -2.52 3.84
C SER A 716 -14.28 -1.50 4.46
N THR A 717 -14.68 -0.22 4.45
CA THR A 717 -14.02 0.86 5.19
C THR A 717 -14.42 0.91 6.67
N THR A 718 -15.46 0.17 7.07
CA THR A 718 -15.96 0.10 8.44
C THR A 718 -15.80 -1.30 9.04
N LYS A 719 -15.54 -1.38 10.35
CA LYS A 719 -15.43 -2.63 11.10
C LYS A 719 -16.79 -3.31 11.27
N SER A 720 -16.84 -4.63 11.06
CA SER A 720 -17.98 -5.47 11.44
C SER A 720 -18.29 -5.32 12.93
N ASN A 721 -19.58 -5.32 13.29
CA ASN A 721 -20.01 -5.34 14.69
C ASN A 721 -19.45 -6.53 15.48
N ARG A 722 -19.13 -7.64 14.80
CA ARG A 722 -18.51 -8.86 15.38
C ARG A 722 -17.06 -8.67 15.84
N LYS A 723 -16.33 -7.70 15.29
CA LYS A 723 -14.90 -7.44 15.58
C LYS A 723 -14.65 -6.20 16.46
N THR A 724 -15.70 -5.46 16.83
CA THR A 724 -15.54 -4.27 17.69
C THR A 724 -15.63 -4.61 19.17
N HIS A 725 -15.16 -3.70 20.04
CA HIS A 725 -15.34 -3.81 21.50
C HIS A 725 -16.82 -3.91 21.93
N ARG A 726 -17.76 -3.60 21.01
CA ARG A 726 -19.21 -3.69 21.19
C ARG A 726 -19.79 -5.08 20.89
N ARG A 727 -18.95 -6.09 20.61
CA ARG A 727 -19.37 -7.48 20.35
C ARG A 727 -20.20 -8.02 21.51
N GLY A 728 -19.75 -7.82 22.75
CA GLY A 728 -20.47 -8.24 23.95
C GLY A 728 -21.35 -7.12 24.51
N LYS A 729 -22.57 -7.46 24.91
CA LYS A 729 -23.53 -6.57 25.55
C LYS A 729 -23.89 -7.10 26.94
N ALA A 730 -23.82 -6.23 27.95
CA ALA A 730 -24.25 -6.58 29.31
C ALA A 730 -25.77 -6.74 29.35
N ILE A 731 -26.27 -7.85 29.91
CA ILE A 731 -27.71 -8.14 29.94
C ILE A 731 -28.49 -7.13 30.77
N ALA A 732 -27.86 -6.53 31.78
CA ALA A 732 -28.46 -5.53 32.65
C ALA A 732 -29.09 -4.36 31.87
N THR A 733 -28.39 -3.86 30.85
CA THR A 733 -28.77 -2.66 30.09
C THR A 733 -29.20 -2.94 28.65
N ALA A 734 -28.88 -4.11 28.09
CA ALA A 734 -29.20 -4.44 26.71
C ALA A 734 -30.71 -4.65 26.48
N VAL A 735 -31.18 -4.17 25.32
CA VAL A 735 -32.48 -4.55 24.73
C VAL A 735 -32.28 -5.36 23.45
N GLU A 736 -33.33 -6.04 22.95
CA GLU A 736 -33.22 -6.97 21.81
C GLU A 736 -32.55 -6.34 20.57
N ARG A 737 -32.88 -5.09 20.25
CA ARG A 737 -32.28 -4.35 19.13
C ARG A 737 -30.77 -4.11 19.27
N ASP A 738 -30.23 -4.11 20.49
CA ASP A 738 -28.79 -3.93 20.73
C ASP A 738 -28.00 -5.21 20.46
N VAL A 739 -28.69 -6.36 20.45
CA VAL A 739 -28.14 -7.69 20.18
C VAL A 739 -28.32 -8.06 18.71
N LEU A 740 -29.48 -7.78 18.13
CA LEU A 740 -29.82 -8.13 16.75
C LEU A 740 -29.58 -6.93 15.81
N VAL A 741 -28.31 -6.69 15.48
CA VAL A 741 -27.88 -5.50 14.73
C VAL A 741 -27.90 -5.70 13.21
N GLN A 742 -28.04 -4.61 12.47
CA GLN A 742 -27.92 -4.61 11.01
C GLN A 742 -26.45 -4.67 10.57
N ASN A 743 -26.23 -4.94 9.28
CA ASN A 743 -24.89 -5.00 8.70
C ASN A 743 -24.15 -3.66 8.86
N GLY A 744 -23.00 -3.70 9.53
CA GLY A 744 -22.19 -2.51 9.79
C GLY A 744 -21.11 -2.21 8.75
N LEU A 745 -21.07 -2.96 7.64
CA LEU A 745 -20.03 -2.86 6.63
C LEU A 745 -20.40 -1.86 5.52
N THR A 746 -19.40 -1.10 5.08
CA THR A 746 -19.54 -0.15 3.97
C THR A 746 -18.65 -0.59 2.83
N TYR A 747 -19.21 -1.39 1.92
CA TYR A 747 -18.46 -1.95 0.81
C TYR A 747 -18.11 -0.93 -0.27
N GLN A 748 -16.89 -1.06 -0.78
CA GLN A 748 -16.38 -0.42 -1.98
C GLN A 748 -15.50 -1.43 -2.74
N TYR A 749 -15.32 -1.21 -4.05
CA TYR A 749 -14.39 -2.02 -4.83
C TYR A 749 -12.94 -1.67 -4.49
N PHE A 750 -12.14 -2.71 -4.31
CA PHE A 750 -10.72 -2.62 -3.99
C PHE A 750 -9.94 -3.45 -5.00
N ASP A 751 -8.88 -2.84 -5.55
CA ASP A 751 -7.92 -3.52 -6.42
C ASP A 751 -6.84 -4.17 -5.55
N ASN A 752 -6.86 -5.49 -5.49
CA ASN A 752 -5.95 -6.30 -4.66
C ASN A 752 -4.50 -6.27 -5.16
N GLU A 753 -4.29 -6.07 -6.47
CA GLU A 753 -2.96 -6.00 -7.07
C GLU A 753 -2.38 -4.60 -6.87
N ALA A 754 -3.15 -3.55 -7.16
CA ALA A 754 -2.72 -2.15 -6.98
C ALA A 754 -2.80 -1.66 -5.52
N ARG A 755 -3.42 -2.46 -4.62
CA ARG A 755 -3.63 -2.18 -3.19
C ARG A 755 -4.28 -0.82 -2.91
N CYS A 756 -5.30 -0.48 -3.68
CA CYS A 756 -6.03 0.78 -3.53
C CYS A 756 -7.51 0.64 -3.88
N TRP A 757 -8.30 1.63 -3.46
CA TRP A 757 -9.72 1.73 -3.78
C TRP A 757 -9.93 2.05 -5.26
N VAL A 758 -10.84 1.33 -5.91
CA VAL A 758 -11.11 1.51 -7.34
C VAL A 758 -11.84 2.83 -7.56
N SER A 759 -11.28 3.67 -8.42
CA SER A 759 -11.91 4.87 -8.94
C SER A 759 -11.85 4.86 -10.47
N LYS A 760 -12.34 5.92 -11.13
CA LYS A 760 -12.17 6.05 -12.57
C LYS A 760 -10.66 6.19 -12.86
N ALA A 761 -10.13 5.35 -13.74
CA ALA A 761 -8.74 5.44 -14.16
C ALA A 761 -8.55 6.63 -15.09
N GLU A 762 -7.52 7.43 -14.83
CA GLU A 762 -7.12 8.56 -15.64
C GLU A 762 -5.87 8.22 -16.46
N VAL A 763 -5.86 8.64 -17.72
CA VAL A 763 -4.74 8.46 -18.63
C VAL A 763 -3.52 9.24 -18.16
N THR A 764 -2.32 8.65 -18.32
CA THR A 764 -1.04 9.28 -17.97
C THR A 764 -0.13 9.36 -19.19
N ASP A 765 0.88 10.22 -19.12
CA ASP A 765 1.88 10.38 -20.18
C ASP A 765 2.90 9.23 -20.25
N LYS A 766 2.78 8.19 -19.41
CA LYS A 766 3.74 7.07 -19.36
C LYS A 766 3.81 6.29 -20.67
N VAL A 767 2.67 5.98 -21.31
CA VAL A 767 2.65 5.27 -22.60
C VAL A 767 3.27 6.12 -23.72
N PRO A 768 2.85 7.39 -23.92
CA PRO A 768 3.52 8.29 -24.85
C PRO A 768 5.05 8.38 -24.63
N LEU A 769 5.51 8.44 -23.39
CA LEU A 769 6.95 8.44 -23.05
C LEU A 769 7.63 7.12 -23.42
N MET A 770 7.00 5.97 -23.13
CA MET A 770 7.49 4.64 -23.54
C MET A 770 7.66 4.53 -25.05
N CYS A 771 6.79 5.19 -25.82
CA CYS A 771 6.82 5.21 -27.28
C CYS A 771 7.59 6.41 -27.86
N THR A 772 8.46 7.07 -27.09
CA THR A 772 9.30 8.17 -27.57
C THR A 772 10.78 7.79 -27.52
N TYR A 773 11.52 7.95 -28.62
CA TYR A 773 12.97 7.76 -28.62
C TYR A 773 13.66 8.75 -27.65
N LYS A 774 14.59 8.22 -26.85
CA LYS A 774 15.39 9.00 -25.92
C LYS A 774 16.63 9.53 -26.63
N LEU A 775 16.76 10.85 -26.68
CA LEU A 775 17.94 11.51 -27.23
C LEU A 775 19.13 11.43 -26.26
N SER A 776 20.33 11.64 -26.79
CA SER A 776 21.55 11.73 -26.00
C SER A 776 21.46 12.86 -24.97
N GLU A 777 22.23 12.76 -23.88
CA GLU A 777 22.28 13.81 -22.85
C GLU A 777 22.71 15.17 -23.43
N GLN A 778 23.54 15.15 -24.48
CA GLN A 778 24.00 16.35 -25.18
C GLN A 778 22.86 17.06 -25.92
N CYS A 779 21.81 16.33 -26.29
CA CYS A 779 20.63 16.81 -26.99
C CYS A 779 19.37 16.81 -26.10
N ALA A 780 19.51 16.75 -24.77
CA ALA A 780 18.38 16.67 -23.85
C ALA A 780 17.38 17.84 -24.00
N SER A 781 17.85 19.04 -24.40
CA SER A 781 16.97 20.19 -24.64
C SER A 781 16.02 20.00 -25.84
N LEU A 782 16.32 19.07 -26.74
CA LEU A 782 15.48 18.72 -27.89
C LEU A 782 14.36 17.72 -27.52
N GLN A 783 14.46 17.01 -26.40
CA GLN A 783 13.56 15.90 -26.06
C GLN A 783 12.08 16.29 -26.03
N MET A 784 11.76 17.49 -25.54
CA MET A 784 10.36 17.96 -25.46
C MET A 784 9.70 18.14 -26.83
N PHE A 785 10.48 18.35 -27.89
CA PHE A 785 9.96 18.55 -29.25
C PHE A 785 9.56 17.22 -29.90
N LEU A 786 10.14 16.09 -29.46
CA LEU A 786 9.79 14.74 -29.93
C LEU A 786 8.56 14.18 -29.22
N PHE A 787 8.21 14.73 -28.05
CA PHE A 787 7.11 14.22 -27.25
C PHE A 787 5.76 14.64 -27.84
N LEU A 788 5.09 13.69 -28.51
CA LEU A 788 3.83 13.91 -29.23
C LEU A 788 2.71 13.02 -28.64
N PRO A 789 2.15 13.36 -27.47
CA PRO A 789 1.02 12.65 -26.89
C PRO A 789 -0.29 12.98 -27.62
N PHE A 790 -1.31 12.15 -27.42
CA PHE A 790 -2.64 12.29 -28.06
C PHE A 790 -3.34 13.63 -27.75
N HIS A 791 -3.09 14.22 -26.56
CA HIS A 791 -3.68 15.50 -26.17
C HIS A 791 -2.94 16.71 -26.78
N SER A 792 -1.77 16.50 -27.37
CA SER A 792 -0.98 17.52 -28.07
C SER A 792 -0.33 16.95 -29.34
N PRO A 793 -1.11 16.47 -30.33
CA PRO A 793 -0.59 15.72 -31.48
C PRO A 793 0.22 16.59 -32.45
N ASN A 794 0.10 17.92 -32.38
CA ASN A 794 0.92 18.85 -33.17
C ASN A 794 2.28 19.17 -32.51
N GLY A 795 2.52 18.67 -31.30
CA GLY A 795 3.67 19.06 -30.49
C GLY A 795 3.64 20.53 -30.09
N VAL A 796 4.82 21.07 -29.81
CA VAL A 796 5.00 22.48 -29.46
C VAL A 796 4.89 23.40 -30.69
N SER A 797 4.52 24.66 -30.46
CA SER A 797 4.39 25.63 -31.56
C SER A 797 5.75 26.09 -32.14
N PRO A 798 5.81 26.53 -33.40
CA PRO A 798 7.02 27.15 -33.96
C PRO A 798 7.53 28.36 -33.15
N ASN A 799 6.63 29.14 -32.54
CA ASN A 799 7.02 30.26 -31.67
C ASN A 799 7.77 29.76 -30.41
N HIS A 800 7.42 28.56 -29.93
CA HIS A 800 8.13 27.96 -28.81
C HIS A 800 9.58 27.63 -29.19
N VAL A 801 9.83 27.08 -30.38
CA VAL A 801 11.20 26.88 -30.91
C VAL A 801 11.99 28.19 -30.86
N ILE A 802 11.39 29.29 -31.33
CA ILE A 802 12.03 30.60 -31.35
C ILE A 802 12.39 31.04 -29.92
N SER A 803 11.49 30.85 -28.95
CA SER A 803 11.74 31.21 -27.55
C SER A 803 12.80 30.34 -26.87
N GLN A 804 13.02 29.11 -27.33
CA GLN A 804 13.95 28.14 -26.72
C GLN A 804 15.36 28.14 -27.32
N GLN A 805 15.67 29.10 -28.21
CA GLN A 805 17.00 29.21 -28.85
C GLN A 805 18.16 29.34 -27.85
N ALA A 806 17.91 29.90 -26.66
CA ALA A 806 18.91 30.02 -25.61
C ALA A 806 19.36 28.67 -25.02
N TYR A 807 18.58 27.59 -25.24
CA TYR A 807 18.87 26.23 -24.79
C TYR A 807 19.46 25.35 -25.90
N CYS A 808 19.91 25.97 -27.00
CA CYS A 808 20.65 25.29 -28.06
C CYS A 808 21.93 24.65 -27.48
N PRO A 809 22.16 23.34 -27.66
CA PRO A 809 23.39 22.70 -27.25
C PRO A 809 24.62 23.35 -27.91
N ASN A 810 25.73 23.46 -27.17
CA ASN A 810 26.94 24.15 -27.64
C ASN A 810 27.56 23.55 -28.92
N HIS A 811 27.31 22.27 -29.19
CA HIS A 811 27.85 21.56 -30.36
C HIS A 811 26.91 21.65 -31.59
N LEU A 812 25.71 22.22 -31.45
CA LEU A 812 24.78 22.46 -32.55
C LEU A 812 24.84 23.92 -32.98
N SER A 813 24.78 24.15 -34.30
CA SER A 813 24.52 25.49 -34.79
C SER A 813 23.07 25.89 -34.48
N LEU A 814 22.81 27.19 -34.35
CA LEU A 814 21.46 27.70 -34.11
C LEU A 814 20.49 27.33 -35.25
N GLU A 815 20.99 27.27 -36.49
CA GLU A 815 20.22 26.86 -37.65
C GLU A 815 19.87 25.37 -37.60
N GLU A 816 20.85 24.53 -37.24
CA GLU A 816 20.64 23.09 -37.05
C GLU A 816 19.64 22.82 -35.92
N PHE A 817 19.77 23.50 -34.78
CA PHE A 817 18.82 23.38 -33.67
C PHE A 817 17.38 23.73 -34.09
N LYS A 818 17.20 24.82 -34.84
CA LYS A 818 15.88 25.20 -35.39
C LYS A 818 15.34 24.13 -36.34
N ALA A 819 16.19 23.59 -37.20
CA ALA A 819 15.78 22.57 -38.14
C ALA A 819 15.38 21.26 -37.43
N MET A 820 16.17 20.79 -36.47
CA MET A 820 15.89 19.58 -35.68
C MET A 820 14.59 19.70 -34.88
N THR A 821 14.39 20.82 -34.18
CA THR A 821 13.17 21.06 -33.39
C THR A 821 11.91 21.18 -34.27
N THR A 822 12.05 21.73 -35.48
CA THR A 822 10.92 21.93 -36.41
C THR A 822 10.46 20.62 -37.07
N LEU A 823 11.33 19.61 -37.21
CA LEU A 823 11.02 18.34 -37.87
C LEU A 823 9.74 17.67 -37.32
N ALA A 824 9.57 17.68 -35.99
CA ALA A 824 8.44 17.02 -35.31
C ALA A 824 7.16 17.87 -35.23
N ILE A 825 7.22 19.17 -35.55
CA ILE A 825 6.09 20.10 -35.38
C ILE A 825 5.01 19.86 -36.43
N GLY A 826 3.78 19.67 -35.94
CA GLY A 826 2.60 19.46 -36.74
C GLY A 826 2.59 18.09 -37.41
N TYR A 827 1.77 17.15 -36.92
CA TYR A 827 1.75 15.78 -37.41
C TYR A 827 1.46 15.64 -38.92
N ARG A 828 0.80 16.63 -39.55
CA ARG A 828 0.56 16.66 -41.01
C ARG A 828 1.68 17.30 -41.84
N LEU A 829 2.63 17.96 -41.17
CA LEU A 829 3.73 18.69 -41.81
C LEU A 829 5.05 17.93 -41.72
N GLN A 830 5.15 16.90 -40.88
CA GLN A 830 6.38 16.13 -40.63
C GLN A 830 7.08 15.68 -41.92
N TRP A 831 6.35 15.10 -42.87
CA TRP A 831 6.92 14.65 -44.15
C TRP A 831 7.38 15.82 -45.02
N SER A 832 6.67 16.94 -44.99
CA SER A 832 7.08 18.16 -45.69
C SER A 832 8.37 18.73 -45.08
N ASN A 833 8.48 18.71 -43.75
CA ASN A 833 9.69 19.13 -43.04
C ASN A 833 10.88 18.21 -43.38
N ILE A 834 10.66 16.88 -43.43
CA ILE A 834 11.68 15.92 -43.89
C ILE A 834 12.10 16.23 -45.33
N LEU A 835 11.15 16.46 -46.24
CA LEU A 835 11.45 16.74 -47.64
C LEU A 835 12.30 18.00 -47.80
N VAL A 836 12.01 19.06 -47.03
CA VAL A 836 12.84 20.28 -46.99
C VAL A 836 14.28 19.93 -46.60
N GLN A 837 14.47 19.14 -45.54
CA GLN A 837 15.82 18.77 -45.08
C GLN A 837 16.57 17.83 -46.05
N LEU A 838 15.87 17.01 -46.82
CA LEU A 838 16.50 16.17 -47.85
C LEU A 838 17.09 17.01 -48.99
N HIS A 839 16.38 18.05 -49.43
CA HIS A 839 16.80 18.92 -50.54
C HIS A 839 17.70 20.09 -50.09
N MET A 840 17.45 20.63 -48.90
CA MET A 840 18.18 21.77 -48.31
C MET A 840 18.53 21.42 -46.84
N PRO A 841 19.56 20.60 -46.60
CA PRO A 841 19.88 20.15 -45.25
C PRO A 841 20.45 21.30 -44.40
N ALA A 842 19.73 21.64 -43.35
CA ALA A 842 20.25 22.34 -42.19
C ALA A 842 20.58 21.38 -41.04
N VAL A 843 19.97 20.18 -41.05
CA VAL A 843 20.28 19.09 -40.09
C VAL A 843 21.47 18.26 -40.54
N ASP A 844 22.32 17.88 -39.58
CA ASP A 844 23.35 16.87 -39.83
C ASP A 844 22.77 15.46 -39.66
N PHE A 845 22.55 14.78 -40.79
CA PHE A 845 22.05 13.41 -40.84
C PHE A 845 23.05 12.38 -40.27
N LYS A 846 24.33 12.73 -40.07
CA LYS A 846 25.33 11.81 -39.50
C LYS A 846 25.14 11.58 -38.01
N LYS A 847 24.44 12.48 -37.31
CA LYS A 847 24.24 12.38 -35.85
C LYS A 847 23.17 11.35 -35.50
N VAL A 848 23.44 10.60 -34.43
CA VAL A 848 22.49 9.61 -33.88
C VAL A 848 21.16 10.23 -33.44
N ASP A 849 21.20 11.43 -32.85
CA ASP A 849 19.99 12.13 -32.40
C ASP A 849 19.09 12.53 -33.58
N THR A 850 19.68 12.92 -34.72
CA THR A 850 18.94 13.17 -35.96
C THR A 850 18.27 11.90 -36.46
N LEU A 851 18.95 10.75 -36.39
CA LEU A 851 18.35 9.45 -36.73
C LEU A 851 17.15 9.16 -35.83
N TYR A 852 17.26 9.30 -34.52
CA TYR A 852 16.14 9.07 -33.60
C TYR A 852 14.95 9.99 -33.85
N ILE A 853 15.17 11.27 -34.15
CA ILE A 853 14.09 12.19 -34.55
C ILE A 853 13.39 11.68 -35.81
N LEU A 854 14.15 11.29 -36.84
CA LEU A 854 13.59 10.77 -38.09
C LEU A 854 12.81 9.47 -37.87
N LEU A 855 13.33 8.56 -37.05
CA LEU A 855 12.64 7.32 -36.69
C LEU A 855 11.34 7.60 -35.96
N GLN A 856 11.35 8.49 -34.96
CA GLN A 856 10.14 8.91 -34.22
C GLN A 856 9.06 9.42 -35.19
N ILE A 857 9.35 10.48 -35.94
CA ILE A 857 8.32 11.19 -36.71
C ILE A 857 7.85 10.42 -37.95
N SER A 858 8.71 9.56 -38.53
CA SER A 858 8.33 8.79 -39.73
C SER A 858 7.52 7.54 -39.40
N ARG A 859 7.64 7.00 -38.18
CA ARG A 859 7.05 5.73 -37.74
C ARG A 859 5.95 5.88 -36.70
N GLN A 860 5.90 6.97 -35.94
CA GLN A 860 4.80 7.21 -34.99
C GLN A 860 3.46 7.27 -35.72
N ALA A 861 2.48 6.51 -35.25
CA ALA A 861 1.18 6.36 -35.91
C ALA A 861 0.38 7.66 -35.98
N GLY A 862 0.37 8.45 -34.90
CA GLY A 862 -0.40 9.69 -34.80
C GLY A 862 -1.91 9.47 -34.90
N PRO A 863 -2.70 10.56 -35.06
CA PRO A 863 -4.15 10.48 -35.10
C PRO A 863 -4.72 9.61 -36.23
N PRO A 864 -5.87 8.94 -36.03
CA PRO A 864 -6.53 8.14 -37.07
C PRO A 864 -6.99 9.00 -38.24
N SER A 865 -7.03 8.40 -39.43
CA SER A 865 -7.68 8.99 -40.62
C SER A 865 -9.00 8.27 -40.91
N HIS A 866 -10.04 9.02 -41.25
CA HIS A 866 -11.36 8.45 -41.54
C HIS A 866 -11.43 7.65 -42.85
N THR A 867 -10.49 7.89 -43.77
CA THR A 867 -10.57 7.39 -45.16
C THR A 867 -9.43 6.43 -45.54
N SER A 868 -8.43 6.27 -44.67
CA SER A 868 -7.22 5.50 -45.00
C SER A 868 -6.54 4.91 -43.78
N VAL A 869 -5.95 3.72 -43.96
CA VAL A 869 -5.08 3.05 -42.97
C VAL A 869 -3.78 3.85 -42.74
N CYS A 870 -3.36 4.71 -43.67
CA CYS A 870 -2.08 5.43 -43.61
C CYS A 870 -1.98 6.52 -42.53
N ARG A 871 -2.93 6.55 -41.57
CA ARG A 871 -3.08 7.53 -40.49
C ARG A 871 -3.09 8.98 -41.01
N ALA A 872 -3.41 9.94 -40.15
CA ALA A 872 -3.57 11.32 -40.59
C ALA A 872 -2.24 12.01 -40.94
N GLY A 873 -1.15 11.66 -40.25
CA GLY A 873 0.17 12.27 -40.45
C GLY A 873 0.93 11.81 -41.70
N HIS A 874 0.62 10.61 -42.22
CA HIS A 874 1.37 10.05 -43.36
C HIS A 874 0.59 10.05 -44.68
N GLN A 875 -0.54 10.76 -44.74
CA GLN A 875 -1.35 10.86 -45.97
C GLN A 875 -0.57 11.44 -47.15
N GLN A 876 0.42 12.32 -46.90
CA GLN A 876 1.26 12.91 -47.95
C GLN A 876 2.05 11.85 -48.74
N LEU A 877 2.40 10.72 -48.12
CA LEU A 877 3.10 9.63 -48.82
C LEU A 877 2.22 8.88 -49.81
N CYS A 878 0.89 9.02 -49.69
CA CYS A 878 -0.06 8.45 -50.64
C CYS A 878 -0.22 9.34 -51.89
N ASP A 879 0.39 10.54 -51.92
CA ASP A 879 0.45 11.37 -53.12
C ASP A 879 1.65 10.94 -53.97
N GLU A 880 1.39 10.61 -55.23
CA GLU A 880 2.42 10.11 -56.13
C GLU A 880 3.51 11.16 -56.36
N VAL A 881 3.15 12.41 -56.68
CA VAL A 881 4.11 13.50 -56.96
C VAL A 881 5.02 13.75 -55.75
N PHE A 882 4.44 13.78 -54.56
CA PHE A 882 5.18 13.92 -53.31
C PHE A 882 6.15 12.75 -53.10
N ALA A 883 5.70 11.51 -53.27
CA ALA A 883 6.53 10.32 -53.17
C ALA A 883 7.75 10.35 -54.11
N TRP A 884 7.54 10.79 -55.37
CA TRP A 884 8.62 10.98 -56.34
C TRP A 884 9.64 12.03 -55.86
N LYS A 885 9.17 13.18 -55.35
CA LYS A 885 10.04 14.25 -54.83
C LYS A 885 10.82 13.82 -53.59
N CYS A 886 10.24 12.99 -52.74
CA CYS A 886 10.95 12.35 -51.63
C CYS A 886 12.06 11.44 -52.13
N LEU A 887 11.80 10.56 -53.11
CA LEU A 887 12.82 9.66 -53.67
C LEU A 887 13.97 10.42 -54.34
N GLU A 888 13.69 11.53 -55.01
CA GLU A 888 14.70 12.42 -55.57
C GLU A 888 15.61 12.98 -54.47
N GLY A 889 15.03 13.49 -53.38
CA GLY A 889 15.78 14.02 -52.22
C GLY A 889 16.60 12.94 -51.50
N LEU A 890 16.05 11.73 -51.35
CA LEU A 890 16.76 10.57 -50.80
C LEU A 890 17.95 10.17 -51.68
N THR A 891 17.77 10.17 -53.00
CA THR A 891 18.82 9.85 -53.98
C THR A 891 19.95 10.86 -53.94
N SER A 892 19.63 12.15 -53.97
CA SER A 892 20.62 13.22 -53.86
C SER A 892 21.39 13.15 -52.53
N SER A 893 20.71 12.81 -51.44
CA SER A 893 21.35 12.63 -50.12
C SER A 893 22.31 11.44 -50.09
N LEU A 894 21.94 10.31 -50.70
CA LEU A 894 22.81 9.14 -50.82
C LEU A 894 24.11 9.47 -51.57
N GLU A 895 24.02 10.20 -52.69
CA GLU A 895 25.20 10.56 -53.49
C GLU A 895 26.21 11.42 -52.73
N ARG A 896 25.75 12.23 -51.76
CA ARG A 896 26.64 13.04 -50.90
C ARG A 896 27.41 12.21 -49.87
N ILE A 897 26.81 11.11 -49.39
CA ILE A 897 27.39 10.33 -48.28
C ILE A 897 28.09 9.05 -48.73
N LYS A 898 27.85 8.55 -49.95
CA LYS A 898 28.25 7.21 -50.40
C LYS A 898 29.74 6.86 -50.26
N GLU A 899 30.65 7.84 -50.21
CA GLU A 899 32.08 7.61 -50.04
C GLU A 899 32.55 7.65 -48.58
N ASN A 900 31.71 8.10 -47.63
CA ASN A 900 32.06 8.23 -46.22
C ASN A 900 31.26 7.25 -45.34
N TRP A 901 31.94 6.18 -44.88
CA TRP A 901 31.35 5.14 -44.02
C TRP A 901 31.00 5.63 -42.61
N GLU A 902 31.60 6.72 -42.11
CA GLU A 902 31.23 7.33 -40.82
C GLU A 902 29.81 7.90 -40.86
N SER A 903 29.25 8.11 -42.06
CA SER A 903 27.87 8.58 -42.26
C SER A 903 26.84 7.43 -42.23
N HIS A 904 27.12 6.35 -41.51
CA HIS A 904 26.25 5.16 -41.46
C HIS A 904 24.88 5.45 -40.84
N HIS A 905 24.79 6.33 -39.83
CA HIS A 905 23.51 6.78 -39.28
C HIS A 905 22.65 7.49 -40.35
N ALA A 906 23.27 8.33 -41.19
CA ALA A 906 22.59 8.99 -42.30
C ALA A 906 22.02 7.97 -43.29
N LEU A 907 22.83 6.98 -43.68
CA LEU A 907 22.38 5.91 -44.58
C LEU A 907 21.22 5.10 -43.96
N GLY A 908 21.30 4.79 -42.67
CA GLY A 908 20.21 4.12 -41.93
C GLY A 908 18.91 4.94 -41.89
N GLY A 909 19.02 6.26 -41.73
CA GLY A 909 17.88 7.17 -41.83
C GLY A 909 17.26 7.17 -43.23
N LEU A 910 18.07 7.27 -44.29
CA LEU A 910 17.60 7.23 -45.68
C LEU A 910 16.90 5.89 -46.01
N ILE A 911 17.47 4.77 -45.57
CA ILE A 911 16.87 3.43 -45.71
C ILE A 911 15.53 3.37 -44.98
N SER A 912 15.45 3.87 -43.75
CA SER A 912 14.23 3.87 -42.95
C SER A 912 13.11 4.68 -43.61
N LEU A 913 13.44 5.87 -44.13
CA LEU A 913 12.48 6.71 -44.87
C LEU A 913 12.04 6.05 -46.19
N ALA A 914 12.96 5.41 -46.92
CA ALA A 914 12.64 4.70 -48.16
C ALA A 914 11.79 3.46 -47.92
N ALA A 915 12.08 2.68 -46.87
CA ALA A 915 11.28 1.53 -46.45
C ALA A 915 9.87 1.97 -46.02
N ARG A 916 9.76 3.09 -45.31
CA ARG A 916 8.48 3.69 -44.93
C ARG A 916 7.67 4.13 -46.15
N LEU A 917 8.31 4.80 -47.12
CA LEU A 917 7.69 5.18 -48.37
C LEU A 917 7.26 3.94 -49.19
N LEU A 918 8.07 2.88 -49.22
CA LEU A 918 7.73 1.61 -49.85
C LEU A 918 6.47 0.98 -49.22
N SER A 919 6.38 0.97 -47.89
CA SER A 919 5.25 0.38 -47.16
C SER A 919 3.92 1.11 -47.43
N LEU A 920 3.98 2.43 -47.62
CA LEU A 920 2.83 3.29 -47.90
C LEU A 920 2.68 3.68 -49.38
N ALA A 921 3.46 3.05 -50.28
CA ALA A 921 3.55 3.46 -51.67
C ALA A 921 2.17 3.49 -52.36
N PRO A 922 1.85 4.58 -53.09
CA PRO A 922 0.53 4.74 -53.71
C PRO A 922 0.37 3.92 -54.98
N THR A 923 1.48 3.65 -55.69
CA THR A 923 1.49 2.94 -56.97
C THR A 923 2.63 1.92 -57.01
N VAL A 924 2.46 0.89 -57.86
CA VAL A 924 3.50 -0.11 -58.12
C VAL A 924 4.78 0.54 -58.69
N GLY A 925 4.63 1.64 -59.45
CA GLY A 925 5.73 2.44 -59.97
C GLY A 925 6.60 3.00 -58.83
N VAL A 926 6.00 3.69 -57.87
CA VAL A 926 6.72 4.21 -56.68
C VAL A 926 7.36 3.05 -55.89
N SER A 927 6.64 1.95 -55.67
CA SER A 927 7.21 0.77 -54.99
C SER A 927 8.48 0.25 -55.67
N SER A 928 8.48 0.16 -57.01
CA SER A 928 9.64 -0.32 -57.78
C SER A 928 10.86 0.60 -57.62
N LEU A 929 10.64 1.91 -57.55
CA LEU A 929 11.70 2.91 -57.38
C LEU A 929 12.26 2.90 -55.97
N CYS A 930 11.41 2.74 -54.94
CA CYS A 930 11.87 2.54 -53.57
C CYS A 930 12.75 1.29 -53.46
N LEU A 931 12.34 0.17 -54.08
CA LEU A 931 13.15 -1.06 -54.12
C LEU A 931 14.49 -0.84 -54.84
N SER A 932 14.49 -0.11 -55.97
CA SER A 932 15.72 0.24 -56.68
C SER A 932 16.65 1.14 -55.85
N PHE A 933 16.09 2.10 -55.10
CA PHE A 933 16.85 2.96 -54.20
C PHE A 933 17.46 2.16 -53.05
N LEU A 934 16.68 1.29 -52.40
CA LEU A 934 17.17 0.38 -51.35
C LEU A 934 18.29 -0.54 -51.88
N GLU A 935 18.19 -1.01 -53.13
CA GLU A 935 19.27 -1.78 -53.76
C GLU A 935 20.56 -0.96 -53.91
N ARG A 936 20.47 0.33 -54.26
CA ARG A 936 21.65 1.22 -54.30
C ARG A 936 22.24 1.40 -52.90
N CYS A 937 21.42 1.60 -51.88
CA CYS A 937 21.87 1.69 -50.48
C CYS A 937 22.62 0.43 -50.04
N ARG A 938 22.13 -0.76 -50.39
CA ARG A 938 22.83 -2.05 -50.12
C ARG A 938 24.22 -2.10 -50.74
N LYS A 939 24.35 -1.68 -52.00
CA LYS A 939 25.64 -1.66 -52.71
C LYS A 939 26.64 -0.73 -52.03
N VAL A 940 26.18 0.43 -51.56
CA VAL A 940 27.00 1.39 -50.79
C VAL A 940 27.44 0.77 -49.46
N ALA A 941 26.50 0.24 -48.67
CA ALA A 941 26.79 -0.37 -47.38
C ALA A 941 27.76 -1.58 -47.51
N LEU A 942 27.57 -2.45 -48.50
CA LEU A 942 28.48 -3.56 -48.78
C LEU A 942 29.89 -3.11 -49.17
N ASN A 943 30.00 -2.04 -49.96
CA ASN A 943 31.30 -1.46 -50.31
C ASN A 943 32.02 -0.99 -49.05
N TRP A 944 31.32 -0.34 -48.12
CA TRP A 944 31.86 0.05 -46.83
C TRP A 944 32.32 -1.16 -46.00
N VAL A 945 31.51 -2.22 -45.91
CA VAL A 945 31.90 -3.47 -45.24
C VAL A 945 33.21 -4.01 -45.81
N GLY A 946 33.31 -4.13 -47.15
CA GLY A 946 34.52 -4.65 -47.80
C GLY A 946 35.76 -3.76 -47.57
N ARG A 947 35.62 -2.43 -47.62
CA ARG A 947 36.72 -1.49 -47.30
C ARG A 947 37.20 -1.64 -45.86
N LEU A 948 36.28 -1.76 -44.91
CA LEU A 948 36.58 -1.86 -43.48
C LEU A 948 37.21 -3.22 -43.14
N GLN A 949 36.69 -4.32 -43.68
CA GLN A 949 37.28 -5.65 -43.52
C GLN A 949 38.71 -5.73 -44.07
N ASN A 950 38.97 -5.11 -45.23
CA ASN A 950 40.33 -5.03 -45.77
C ASN A 950 41.27 -4.24 -44.85
N ARG A 951 40.81 -3.13 -44.24
CA ARG A 951 41.61 -2.37 -43.27
C ARG A 951 41.91 -3.18 -42.01
N ILE A 952 40.93 -3.93 -41.48
CA ILE A 952 41.11 -4.79 -40.31
C ILE A 952 42.20 -5.84 -40.56
N GLN A 953 42.23 -6.45 -41.75
CA GLN A 953 43.23 -7.47 -42.10
C GLN A 953 44.67 -6.94 -42.22
N HIS A 954 44.85 -5.63 -42.42
CA HIS A 954 46.14 -4.99 -42.68
C HIS A 954 46.52 -3.96 -41.60
N SER A 955 45.79 -3.89 -40.49
CA SER A 955 46.09 -2.96 -39.38
C SER A 955 46.98 -3.65 -38.35
N ASP A 956 48.14 -3.06 -38.09
CA ASP A 956 49.02 -3.42 -36.96
C ASP A 956 48.70 -2.60 -35.69
N ASP A 957 47.75 -1.66 -35.78
CA ASP A 957 47.29 -0.78 -34.69
C ASP A 957 45.93 -1.29 -34.15
N ASP A 958 45.90 -1.60 -32.85
CA ASP A 958 44.75 -2.15 -32.15
C ASP A 958 43.58 -1.15 -32.05
N ASP A 959 43.86 0.15 -31.92
CA ASP A 959 42.83 1.19 -31.82
C ASP A 959 42.11 1.37 -33.16
N GLN A 960 42.88 1.45 -34.25
CA GLN A 960 42.34 1.52 -35.62
C GLN A 960 41.58 0.25 -36.00
N SER A 961 42.05 -0.91 -35.55
CA SER A 961 41.37 -2.20 -35.76
C SER A 961 40.00 -2.21 -35.07
N THR A 962 39.93 -1.69 -33.84
CA THR A 962 38.68 -1.61 -33.06
C THR A 962 37.68 -0.64 -33.69
N GLU A 963 38.12 0.54 -34.14
CA GLU A 963 37.27 1.50 -34.86
C GLU A 963 36.71 0.90 -36.16
N CYS A 964 37.56 0.23 -36.95
CA CYS A 964 37.13 -0.40 -38.19
C CYS A 964 36.15 -1.56 -37.95
N LEU A 965 36.30 -2.32 -36.85
CA LEU A 965 35.34 -3.36 -36.44
C LEU A 965 33.97 -2.78 -36.12
N ASN A 966 33.93 -1.67 -35.37
CA ASN A 966 32.68 -0.94 -35.08
C ASN A 966 32.04 -0.40 -36.36
N GLY A 967 32.82 0.18 -37.26
CA GLY A 967 32.33 0.61 -38.57
C GLY A 967 31.77 -0.55 -39.38
N ALA A 968 32.42 -1.71 -39.38
CA ALA A 968 32.00 -2.89 -40.14
C ALA A 968 30.69 -3.46 -39.60
N PHE A 969 30.52 -3.48 -38.28
CA PHE A 969 29.25 -3.81 -37.62
C PHE A 969 28.12 -2.92 -38.14
N TRP A 970 28.29 -1.59 -38.05
CA TRP A 970 27.26 -0.64 -38.47
C TRP A 970 26.95 -0.73 -39.96
N ALA A 971 27.98 -0.81 -40.81
CA ALA A 971 27.79 -0.94 -42.25
C ALA A 971 27.03 -2.23 -42.63
N ALA A 972 27.35 -3.36 -41.98
CA ALA A 972 26.66 -4.62 -42.21
C ALA A 972 25.22 -4.61 -41.68
N TYR A 973 24.99 -4.06 -40.48
CA TYR A 973 23.64 -3.86 -39.93
C TYR A 973 22.78 -2.97 -40.83
N ILE A 974 23.30 -1.84 -41.29
CA ILE A 974 22.61 -0.93 -42.21
C ILE A 974 22.34 -1.60 -43.56
N CYS A 975 23.24 -2.47 -44.03
CA CYS A 975 22.97 -3.28 -45.20
C CYS A 975 21.79 -4.25 -44.97
N ALA A 976 21.78 -4.96 -43.84
CA ALA A 976 20.70 -5.87 -43.47
C ALA A 976 19.37 -5.12 -43.31
N SER A 977 19.34 -3.97 -42.65
CA SER A 977 18.11 -3.18 -42.40
C SER A 977 17.41 -2.70 -43.67
N SER A 978 18.13 -2.61 -44.80
CA SER A 978 17.52 -2.34 -46.11
C SER A 978 16.60 -3.47 -46.63
N PHE A 979 16.64 -4.65 -46.01
CA PHE A 979 15.72 -5.75 -46.24
C PHE A 979 14.56 -5.75 -45.24
N ASP A 980 14.54 -4.87 -44.23
CA ASP A 980 13.42 -4.74 -43.28
C ASP A 980 12.24 -4.00 -43.92
N VAL A 981 11.54 -4.71 -44.80
CA VAL A 981 10.38 -4.26 -45.57
C VAL A 981 9.19 -5.19 -45.32
N ASP A 982 7.98 -4.83 -45.75
CA ASP A 982 6.80 -5.71 -45.66
C ASP A 982 7.07 -7.13 -46.21
N GLU A 983 6.46 -8.16 -45.60
CA GLU A 983 6.80 -9.57 -45.87
C GLU A 983 6.70 -9.95 -47.35
N ASN A 984 5.68 -9.44 -48.06
CA ASN A 984 5.51 -9.66 -49.49
C ASN A 984 6.68 -9.12 -50.33
N HIS A 985 7.27 -7.99 -49.93
CA HIS A 985 8.44 -7.44 -50.59
C HIS A 985 9.71 -8.22 -50.21
N LEU A 986 9.84 -8.59 -48.93
CA LEU A 986 10.96 -9.40 -48.44
C LEU A 986 11.03 -10.74 -49.17
N ARG A 987 9.91 -11.47 -49.29
CA ARG A 987 9.82 -12.74 -50.00
C ARG A 987 10.29 -12.62 -51.45
N LYS A 988 9.84 -11.59 -52.16
CA LYS A 988 10.27 -11.31 -53.55
C LYS A 988 11.77 -11.01 -53.66
N LEU A 989 12.34 -10.33 -52.67
CA LEU A 989 13.77 -10.01 -52.65
C LEU A 989 14.62 -11.26 -52.42
N LEU A 990 14.20 -12.16 -51.54
CA LEU A 990 14.97 -13.34 -51.15
C LEU A 990 14.89 -14.50 -52.15
N THR A 991 13.93 -14.49 -53.09
CA THR A 991 13.92 -15.43 -54.22
C THR A 991 15.10 -15.22 -55.18
N ASP A 992 15.72 -14.03 -55.21
CA ASP A 992 16.97 -13.79 -55.95
C ASP A 992 18.17 -14.27 -55.12
N PRO A 993 18.91 -15.31 -55.56
CA PRO A 993 20.00 -15.89 -54.78
C PRO A 993 21.12 -14.88 -54.46
N SER A 994 21.34 -13.89 -55.33
CA SER A 994 22.37 -12.86 -55.11
C SER A 994 21.96 -11.91 -54.00
N LYS A 995 20.68 -11.54 -53.93
CA LYS A 995 20.13 -10.65 -52.88
C LYS A 995 20.02 -11.38 -51.54
N ALA A 996 19.59 -12.64 -51.55
CA ALA A 996 19.59 -13.47 -50.35
C ALA A 996 21.01 -13.67 -49.79
N ALA A 997 22.01 -13.89 -50.67
CA ALA A 997 23.40 -14.01 -50.25
C ALA A 997 23.92 -12.75 -49.55
N ILE A 998 23.52 -11.55 -50.01
CA ILE A 998 23.88 -10.27 -49.38
C ILE A 998 23.33 -10.16 -47.96
N LEU A 999 22.08 -10.58 -47.74
CA LEU A 999 21.47 -10.54 -46.40
C LEU A 999 22.18 -11.49 -45.44
N ILE A 1000 22.44 -12.73 -45.89
CA ILE A 1000 23.15 -13.75 -45.11
C ILE A 1000 24.58 -13.28 -44.79
N GLU A 1001 25.29 -12.73 -45.78
CA GLU A 1001 26.63 -12.13 -45.60
C GLU A 1001 26.58 -11.04 -44.53
N SER A 1002 25.57 -10.16 -44.57
CA SER A 1002 25.40 -9.10 -43.57
C SER A 1002 25.16 -9.68 -42.17
N PHE A 1003 24.36 -10.74 -42.04
CA PHE A 1003 24.17 -11.43 -40.76
C PHE A 1003 25.48 -12.01 -40.21
N VAL A 1004 26.27 -12.68 -41.05
CA VAL A 1004 27.56 -13.26 -40.65
C VAL A 1004 28.53 -12.16 -40.19
N VAL A 1005 28.63 -11.05 -40.93
CA VAL A 1005 29.52 -9.94 -40.56
C VAL A 1005 29.09 -9.30 -39.25
N VAL A 1006 27.78 -9.07 -39.05
CA VAL A 1006 27.28 -8.57 -37.76
C VAL A 1006 27.64 -9.55 -36.65
N GLN A 1007 27.35 -10.84 -36.79
CA GLN A 1007 27.65 -11.84 -35.77
C GLN A 1007 29.14 -11.86 -35.39
N ASN A 1008 30.05 -11.83 -36.38
CA ASN A 1008 31.50 -11.85 -36.16
C ASN A 1008 32.04 -10.57 -35.49
N THR A 1009 31.38 -9.43 -35.72
CA THR A 1009 31.79 -8.14 -35.15
C THR A 1009 31.12 -7.85 -33.80
N SER A 1010 30.01 -8.54 -33.48
CA SER A 1010 29.14 -8.23 -32.33
C SER A 1010 29.88 -8.28 -30.98
N HIS A 1011 30.68 -9.32 -30.73
CA HIS A 1011 31.39 -9.50 -29.45
C HIS A 1011 32.43 -8.40 -29.16
N ARG A 1012 32.99 -7.75 -30.21
CA ARG A 1012 34.00 -6.70 -30.06
C ARG A 1012 33.42 -5.29 -30.14
N ALA A 1013 32.27 -5.14 -30.79
CA ALA A 1013 31.52 -3.88 -30.84
C ALA A 1013 30.67 -3.60 -29.59
N SER A 1014 30.53 -4.59 -28.71
CA SER A 1014 29.64 -4.55 -27.55
C SER A 1014 30.15 -3.63 -26.44
N GLN A 1015 29.68 -2.38 -26.42
CA GLN A 1015 29.36 -1.71 -25.16
C GLN A 1015 27.88 -2.05 -24.86
N LEU A 1016 27.63 -3.11 -24.09
CA LEU A 1016 26.26 -3.56 -23.73
C LEU A 1016 25.38 -2.47 -23.07
N GLN A 1017 25.99 -1.36 -22.66
CA GLN A 1017 25.35 -0.18 -22.09
C GLN A 1017 24.83 0.82 -23.16
N ASP A 1018 25.27 0.73 -24.42
CA ASP A 1018 24.83 1.64 -25.48
C ASP A 1018 23.44 1.26 -26.03
N LEU A 1019 22.50 2.20 -25.92
CA LEU A 1019 21.11 2.05 -26.34
C LEU A 1019 20.97 1.85 -27.86
N ILE A 1020 21.79 2.50 -28.68
CA ILE A 1020 21.65 2.35 -30.14
C ILE A 1020 22.08 0.96 -30.59
N TYR A 1021 23.11 0.40 -29.96
CA TYR A 1021 23.57 -0.95 -30.24
C TYR A 1021 22.48 -1.97 -29.92
N ARG A 1022 21.90 -1.88 -28.71
CA ARG A 1022 20.83 -2.78 -28.26
C ARG A 1022 19.61 -2.75 -29.17
N THR A 1023 19.10 -1.55 -29.47
CA THR A 1023 17.92 -1.38 -30.34
C THR A 1023 18.17 -1.89 -31.75
N SER A 1024 19.39 -1.73 -32.28
CA SER A 1024 19.78 -2.21 -33.61
C SER A 1024 19.88 -3.73 -33.68
N ILE A 1025 20.51 -4.38 -32.68
CA ILE A 1025 20.54 -5.85 -32.58
C ILE A 1025 19.13 -6.42 -32.51
N GLN A 1026 18.25 -5.81 -31.72
CA GLN A 1026 16.87 -6.27 -31.59
C GLN A 1026 16.07 -6.14 -32.91
N ALA A 1027 16.26 -5.04 -33.64
CA ALA A 1027 15.68 -4.87 -34.98
C ALA A 1027 16.24 -5.92 -35.98
N LEU A 1028 17.53 -6.22 -35.90
CA LEU A 1028 18.16 -7.26 -36.72
C LEU A 1028 17.58 -8.64 -36.40
N ARG A 1029 17.46 -9.01 -35.12
CA ARG A 1029 16.86 -10.30 -34.69
C ARG A 1029 15.44 -10.47 -35.21
N ARG A 1030 14.65 -9.39 -35.25
CA ARG A 1030 13.31 -9.41 -35.86
C ARG A 1030 13.37 -9.69 -37.36
N LEU A 1031 14.30 -9.08 -38.08
CA LEU A 1031 14.51 -9.36 -39.51
C LEU A 1031 15.01 -10.79 -39.74
N GLN A 1032 15.92 -11.29 -38.90
CA GLN A 1032 16.41 -12.67 -38.94
C GLN A 1032 15.25 -13.66 -38.75
N TYR A 1033 14.41 -13.46 -37.74
CA TYR A 1033 13.21 -14.27 -37.53
C TYR A 1033 12.27 -14.24 -38.74
N LYS A 1034 11.92 -13.04 -39.22
CA LYS A 1034 11.02 -12.84 -40.36
C LYS A 1034 11.54 -13.46 -41.66
N SER A 1035 12.86 -13.47 -41.86
CA SER A 1035 13.51 -14.06 -43.05
C SER A 1035 13.79 -15.55 -42.93
N CYS A 1036 13.76 -16.12 -41.71
CA CYS A 1036 14.13 -17.52 -41.45
C CYS A 1036 13.33 -18.50 -42.30
N ASP A 1037 11.99 -18.46 -42.24
CA ASP A 1037 11.15 -19.40 -42.99
C ASP A 1037 11.27 -19.22 -44.51
N ILE A 1038 11.48 -17.97 -44.97
CA ILE A 1038 11.67 -17.65 -46.39
C ILE A 1038 13.01 -18.23 -46.88
N LEU A 1039 14.09 -18.02 -46.14
CA LEU A 1039 15.41 -18.54 -46.47
C LEU A 1039 15.46 -20.07 -46.36
N LEU A 1040 14.76 -20.67 -45.40
CA LEU A 1040 14.62 -22.10 -45.28
C LEU A 1040 13.95 -22.70 -46.53
N GLU A 1041 12.86 -22.10 -47.00
CA GLU A 1041 12.18 -22.50 -48.25
C GLU A 1041 13.12 -22.43 -49.45
N GLU A 1042 13.83 -21.31 -49.63
CA GLU A 1042 14.71 -21.12 -50.78
C GLU A 1042 15.95 -22.03 -50.72
N ILE A 1043 16.60 -22.18 -49.56
CA ILE A 1043 17.84 -22.97 -49.41
C ILE A 1043 17.55 -24.47 -49.46
N VAL A 1044 16.59 -24.96 -48.68
CA VAL A 1044 16.36 -26.40 -48.49
C VAL A 1044 15.40 -26.95 -49.55
N HIS A 1045 14.26 -26.29 -49.77
CA HIS A 1045 13.22 -26.82 -50.66
C HIS A 1045 13.47 -26.49 -52.14
N ARG A 1046 14.07 -25.33 -52.43
CA ARG A 1046 14.40 -24.90 -53.81
C ARG A 1046 15.87 -25.04 -54.17
N ASN A 1047 16.71 -25.50 -53.24
CA ASN A 1047 18.15 -25.75 -53.43
C ASN A 1047 18.91 -24.51 -53.96
N SER A 1048 18.53 -23.32 -53.47
CA SER A 1048 19.16 -22.05 -53.82
C SER A 1048 20.61 -22.01 -53.35
N SER A 1049 21.51 -21.47 -54.19
CA SER A 1049 22.94 -21.35 -53.87
C SER A 1049 23.27 -20.13 -53.00
N CYS A 1050 22.29 -19.41 -52.47
CA CYS A 1050 22.52 -18.14 -51.75
C CYS A 1050 23.42 -18.30 -50.51
N LEU A 1051 23.24 -19.37 -49.74
CA LEU A 1051 24.07 -19.63 -48.55
C LEU A 1051 25.52 -19.94 -48.94
N ASP A 1052 25.74 -20.79 -49.95
CA ASP A 1052 27.08 -21.07 -50.48
C ASP A 1052 27.78 -19.80 -50.99
N LEU A 1053 27.03 -18.90 -51.65
CA LEU A 1053 27.53 -17.62 -52.15
C LEU A 1053 27.95 -16.68 -51.03
N ALA A 1054 27.16 -16.61 -49.95
CA ALA A 1054 27.48 -15.79 -48.78
C ALA A 1054 28.72 -16.33 -48.05
N LEU A 1055 28.79 -17.64 -47.79
CA LEU A 1055 29.89 -18.25 -47.06
C LEU A 1055 31.24 -18.15 -47.79
N ARG A 1056 31.26 -18.20 -49.13
CA ARG A 1056 32.49 -17.97 -49.90
C ARG A 1056 33.11 -16.59 -49.67
N LYS A 1057 32.30 -15.59 -49.32
CA LYS A 1057 32.80 -14.24 -49.05
C LYS A 1057 33.37 -14.11 -47.64
N SER A 1058 32.70 -14.68 -46.65
CA SER A 1058 33.14 -14.65 -45.25
C SER A 1058 34.25 -15.65 -44.94
N TRP A 1059 34.29 -16.77 -45.66
CA TRP A 1059 35.32 -17.81 -45.57
C TRP A 1059 35.89 -18.13 -46.96
N PRO A 1060 36.94 -17.40 -47.41
CA PRO A 1060 37.50 -17.54 -48.77
C PRO A 1060 37.97 -18.95 -49.14
N ALA A 1061 38.35 -19.75 -48.13
CA ALA A 1061 38.80 -21.13 -48.31
C ALA A 1061 37.66 -22.17 -48.33
N TYR A 1062 36.40 -21.76 -48.18
CA TYR A 1062 35.22 -22.65 -48.10
C TYR A 1062 35.14 -23.62 -49.30
N PRO A 1063 35.34 -24.94 -49.07
CA PRO A 1063 35.12 -25.95 -50.09
C PRO A 1063 33.62 -26.23 -50.16
N ARG A 1064 32.99 -25.88 -51.29
CA ARG A 1064 31.55 -26.11 -51.51
C ARG A 1064 31.20 -27.57 -51.16
N GLY A 1065 30.23 -27.74 -50.27
CA GLY A 1065 29.79 -29.03 -49.77
C GLY A 1065 28.61 -29.64 -50.53
N GLY A 1066 27.96 -30.62 -49.91
CA GLY A 1066 26.67 -31.15 -50.35
C GLY A 1066 25.50 -30.18 -50.11
N ALA A 1067 24.28 -30.61 -50.48
CA ALA A 1067 23.08 -29.81 -50.25
C ALA A 1067 22.85 -29.55 -48.74
N TRP A 1068 22.41 -28.33 -48.42
CA TRP A 1068 22.07 -27.94 -47.06
C TRP A 1068 20.76 -28.60 -46.62
N ARG A 1069 20.70 -29.01 -45.36
CA ARG A 1069 19.50 -29.58 -44.75
C ARG A 1069 19.35 -29.10 -43.30
N PRO A 1070 18.13 -29.03 -42.77
CA PRO A 1070 17.92 -28.75 -41.35
C PRO A 1070 18.60 -29.82 -40.49
N VAL A 1071 19.11 -29.42 -39.31
CA VAL A 1071 19.71 -30.36 -38.35
C VAL A 1071 18.67 -31.35 -37.84
N SER A 1072 17.47 -30.87 -37.51
CA SER A 1072 16.34 -31.69 -37.06
C SER A 1072 15.01 -30.99 -37.37
N THR A 1073 13.88 -31.64 -37.07
CA THR A 1073 12.56 -31.00 -37.16
C THR A 1073 12.32 -29.95 -36.08
N THR A 1074 13.00 -30.08 -34.93
CA THR A 1074 12.91 -29.14 -33.80
C THR A 1074 13.88 -27.97 -33.96
N ASP A 1075 15.07 -28.23 -34.52
CA ASP A 1075 16.14 -27.25 -34.73
C ASP A 1075 16.20 -26.81 -36.20
N TYR A 1076 15.03 -26.53 -36.75
CA TYR A 1076 14.86 -26.26 -38.19
C TYR A 1076 15.60 -25.00 -38.66
N CYS A 1077 15.89 -24.08 -37.75
CA CYS A 1077 16.64 -22.85 -37.98
C CYS A 1077 18.15 -23.08 -38.16
N TRP A 1078 18.67 -24.24 -37.76
CA TRP A 1078 20.06 -24.64 -37.97
C TRP A 1078 20.17 -25.51 -39.20
N LEU A 1079 21.00 -25.09 -40.15
CA LEU A 1079 21.30 -25.83 -41.36
C LEU A 1079 22.66 -26.50 -41.23
N THR A 1080 22.79 -27.72 -41.74
CA THR A 1080 24.05 -28.48 -41.75
C THR A 1080 24.42 -28.94 -43.15
N THR A 1081 25.72 -28.93 -43.45
CA THR A 1081 26.30 -29.55 -44.64
C THR A 1081 27.68 -30.15 -44.36
N ARG A 1082 28.17 -30.95 -45.31
CA ARG A 1082 29.49 -31.58 -45.31
C ARG A 1082 30.33 -31.03 -46.45
N THR A 1083 31.52 -30.47 -46.15
CA THR A 1083 32.42 -29.88 -47.15
C THR A 1083 33.05 -30.95 -48.05
N ALA A 1084 33.45 -30.56 -49.27
CA ALA A 1084 34.23 -31.44 -50.14
C ALA A 1084 35.64 -31.69 -49.56
N ALA A 1085 36.09 -32.95 -49.57
CA ALA A 1085 37.45 -33.30 -49.13
C ALA A 1085 38.51 -32.62 -50.00
N ARG A 1086 39.54 -32.02 -49.39
CA ARG A 1086 40.63 -31.30 -50.08
C ARG A 1086 41.98 -31.85 -49.62
N ASN A 1087 42.83 -32.30 -50.55
CA ASN A 1087 44.26 -32.62 -50.39
C ASN A 1087 44.64 -33.24 -49.02
N GLY A 1088 44.09 -34.40 -48.67
CA GLY A 1088 44.45 -35.14 -47.45
C GLY A 1088 43.82 -34.63 -46.15
N SER A 1089 43.00 -33.57 -46.21
CA SER A 1089 42.19 -33.07 -45.09
C SER A 1089 40.80 -33.73 -45.13
N GLY A 1090 40.31 -34.22 -43.99
CA GLY A 1090 38.98 -34.85 -43.89
C GLY A 1090 37.82 -33.92 -44.24
N CYS A 1091 36.64 -34.49 -44.48
CA CYS A 1091 35.40 -33.75 -44.64
C CYS A 1091 35.06 -32.99 -43.34
N LEU A 1092 34.71 -31.70 -43.42
CA LEU A 1092 34.29 -30.90 -42.27
C LEU A 1092 32.76 -30.78 -42.25
N VAL A 1093 32.16 -30.84 -41.06
CA VAL A 1093 30.73 -30.55 -40.87
C VAL A 1093 30.59 -29.06 -40.58
N VAL A 1094 29.68 -28.39 -41.29
CA VAL A 1094 29.41 -26.96 -41.13
C VAL A 1094 27.97 -26.77 -40.68
N HIS A 1095 27.77 -25.99 -39.63
CA HIS A 1095 26.45 -25.59 -39.14
C HIS A 1095 26.25 -24.09 -39.34
N PHE A 1096 25.07 -23.68 -39.77
CA PHE A 1096 24.70 -22.27 -39.95
C PHE A 1096 23.34 -21.98 -39.33
N SER A 1097 23.26 -20.95 -38.49
CA SER A 1097 22.02 -20.49 -37.89
C SER A 1097 21.37 -19.40 -38.73
N LEU A 1098 20.17 -19.66 -39.24
CA LEU A 1098 19.37 -18.64 -39.93
C LEU A 1098 18.86 -17.54 -38.98
N LEU A 1099 18.82 -17.81 -37.66
CA LEU A 1099 18.31 -16.86 -36.66
C LEU A 1099 19.38 -15.90 -36.13
N THR A 1100 20.64 -16.32 -36.07
CA THR A 1100 21.73 -15.51 -35.49
C THR A 1100 22.79 -15.14 -36.50
N GLY A 1101 22.89 -15.85 -37.63
CA GLY A 1101 24.02 -15.70 -38.56
C GLY A 1101 25.29 -16.40 -38.09
N GLU A 1102 25.20 -17.21 -37.02
CA GLU A 1102 26.31 -17.99 -36.48
C GLU A 1102 26.72 -19.10 -37.44
N LEU A 1103 28.03 -19.17 -37.71
CA LEU A 1103 28.66 -20.16 -38.58
C LEU A 1103 29.62 -20.99 -37.73
N LEU A 1104 29.41 -22.31 -37.66
CA LEU A 1104 30.25 -23.22 -36.89
C LEU A 1104 30.89 -24.27 -37.80
N VAL A 1105 32.18 -24.55 -37.63
CA VAL A 1105 32.93 -25.58 -38.35
C VAL A 1105 33.39 -26.64 -37.36
N GLY A 1106 32.95 -27.89 -37.54
CA GLY A 1106 33.22 -28.98 -36.59
C GLY A 1106 32.58 -28.80 -35.21
N GLY A 1107 31.55 -27.96 -35.12
CA GLY A 1107 30.88 -27.61 -33.86
C GLY A 1107 31.51 -26.44 -33.10
N LEU A 1108 32.49 -25.74 -33.69
CA LEU A 1108 33.19 -24.60 -33.08
C LEU A 1108 33.07 -23.32 -33.95
N PRO A 1109 33.03 -22.10 -33.36
CA PRO A 1109 32.93 -20.84 -34.09
C PRO A 1109 34.10 -20.53 -35.02
#